data_AF-A0A3D1HAT0-F1
#
_entry.id   AF-A0A3D1HAT0-F1
#
_cell.length_a   1.000
_cell.length_b   1.000
_cell.length_c   1.000
_cell.angle_alpha   90.00
_cell.angle_beta   90.00
_cell.angle_gamma   90.00
#
_symmetry.space_group_name_H-M   'P 1'
#
loop_
_entity.id
_entity.type
_entity.pdbx_description
1 polymer ?
#
loop_
_entity_poly.entity_id
_entity_poly.type
_entity_poly.pdbx_seq_one_letter_code
_entity_poly.pdbx_strand_id
1 'polypeptide(L)'
;MSEGYETVEKLLGDFFERNTAGDKDGVKAVVSEIDGKIRSGALESELFKDYFNNMYAGRGAINMAGLAKDYPRESIIRELLQNVFGCDYDEPNIKVMIEFLDEGQVKLTYNETGFRLEQMFYYLSVGRNDGDRKREGRFGLGAKSVFTNVDWFKMRSNTYSLRVVNDEGTLKVRELELNGKQFNHTEIIFALPENEQAALHENLVTLTSKKGSYINMVDLCFAFIRKKNLKSTDEEECVDRAFNIAVINYGKPEVVYKIQHHQRTPDDIRKVRFSENGKSVADFISAEYDGFTYLVPYAISGAKVEAGKVLMSKYNYFSTFELTGFVKAESPDFVDEKLSAFFVSVPNKYITNNRSGIKYDSLEKCAEKIEHGILSVADEYKRLFVLDMQENPNLPGYYMLSPKQYVFKFFYNYVNTSTIVKGLREKFGNSVSVVFPDGGEPVLFENIRKNGFFSERGGVSKEEHEDGSARKALEQDIEQMNNWYGRDVNHALLAKYRWDVPGTDEGGEEYLYKFYKDGNEFLMASDGGKRVKDYELGAGFKSIISLKLDDCIKNGMVEDENSLADAFAVIDEMFGENYRIAMKYFQFVITSGTAQIQFEISKINIKNLKKACDVLEAHEMRFENHQIFNQVVTLMVNSFTIGKDTVTFLKEVKRQGGEINLTLDINKRYRFSVYGKQFMIPPNVTNSDLLEIVGDVYSLIESGLFNNRVFDFGYSTGRFTFDTQDIMSTLPECKSAAAVEQMIAKIFVCDLGIDKIALLDANNRLMKIVGTDTPISQADKDKTAKYIILRDGLSKAKYAGFVEFLLTGENNNLLHNLYSGTEDPNVILIDQMPYYFKPVPSIKRNEFEFMLREVRRIAPYERLNPRAYGYYFARDINSKLYGYGGVCPCCGYQTGVLNSFVVKTISIGIIDNDKEKKFRFSLYLCRNDAAAVAGWLIDDVSIGGMSPFLWLEEVKEVDVIPPEFLYVRIKYRKQVSYDVCEPDKKGNTMLETVYDGAPETFDVVLTPMMAAKWFEDNTNPRPAAPVTPSEKKPQHNRAEAPFVQPTNPADRKDAPNVPDKRPNNRPKTEPMVGEEDENKDLGALEM
;
A
#
# COMPACT_ATOMS: atom_id res chain seq x y z
N MET A 1 -82.40 -15.52 10.41
CA MET A 1 -82.16 -16.43 9.25
C MET A 1 -82.89 -17.73 9.59
N SER A 2 -82.36 -18.92 9.29
CA SER A 2 -82.84 -20.14 9.95
C SER A 2 -82.15 -20.32 11.30
N GLU A 3 -82.84 -20.92 12.27
CA GLU A 3 -82.29 -21.23 13.60
C GLU A 3 -81.03 -22.13 13.51
N GLY A 4 -80.99 -23.02 12.51
CA GLY A 4 -79.82 -23.84 12.19
C GLY A 4 -78.61 -23.03 11.68
N TYR A 5 -78.83 -21.96 10.89
CA TYR A 5 -77.74 -21.09 10.45
C TYR A 5 -77.12 -20.34 11.64
N GLU A 6 -77.96 -19.75 12.51
CA GLU A 6 -77.49 -19.01 13.69
C GLU A 6 -76.75 -19.94 14.67
N THR A 7 -77.16 -21.22 14.74
CA THR A 7 -76.44 -22.28 15.45
C THR A 7 -75.06 -22.59 14.85
N VAL A 8 -74.95 -22.68 13.51
CA VAL A 8 -73.66 -22.90 12.82
C VAL A 8 -72.73 -21.70 12.95
N GLU A 9 -73.26 -20.48 12.79
CA GLU A 9 -72.50 -19.24 12.97
C GLU A 9 -71.90 -19.14 14.37
N LYS A 10 -72.67 -19.48 15.40
CA LYS A 10 -72.16 -19.56 16.78
C LYS A 10 -71.09 -20.63 16.95
N LEU A 11 -71.34 -21.88 16.53
CA LEU A 11 -70.41 -22.99 16.73
C LEU A 11 -69.06 -22.76 16.01
N LEU A 12 -69.08 -22.18 14.80
CA LEU A 12 -67.86 -21.79 14.10
C LEU A 12 -67.20 -20.56 14.74
N GLY A 13 -67.98 -19.60 15.27
CA GLY A 13 -67.46 -18.50 16.08
C GLY A 13 -66.68 -19.00 17.31
N ASP A 14 -67.32 -19.85 18.13
CA ASP A 14 -66.72 -20.47 19.33
C ASP A 14 -65.44 -21.26 18.97
N PHE A 15 -65.42 -21.95 17.83
CA PHE A 15 -64.24 -22.66 17.31
C PHE A 15 -63.08 -21.70 16.96
N PHE A 16 -63.33 -20.64 16.18
CA PHE A 16 -62.29 -19.70 15.78
C PHE A 16 -61.77 -18.85 16.96
N GLU A 17 -62.64 -18.47 17.90
CA GLU A 17 -62.25 -17.72 19.10
C GLU A 17 -61.34 -18.57 20.01
N ARG A 18 -61.74 -19.79 20.35
CA ARG A 18 -60.94 -20.72 21.18
C ARG A 18 -59.60 -21.05 20.53
N ASN A 19 -59.57 -21.29 19.21
CA ASN A 19 -58.31 -21.50 18.51
C ASN A 19 -57.40 -20.27 18.54
N THR A 20 -57.97 -19.06 18.40
CA THR A 20 -57.21 -17.79 18.50
C THR A 20 -56.66 -17.57 19.92
N ALA A 21 -57.37 -18.03 20.95
CA ALA A 21 -56.91 -18.05 22.34
C ALA A 21 -55.92 -19.19 22.66
N GLY A 22 -55.72 -20.17 21.77
CA GLY A 22 -54.88 -21.35 21.99
C GLY A 22 -55.51 -22.45 22.84
N ASP A 23 -56.82 -22.39 23.11
CA ASP A 23 -57.60 -23.38 23.89
C ASP A 23 -57.79 -24.68 23.09
N LYS A 24 -56.75 -25.52 23.06
CA LYS A 24 -56.75 -26.78 22.30
C LYS A 24 -57.85 -27.75 22.72
N ASP A 25 -58.20 -27.80 24.00
CA ASP A 25 -59.18 -28.77 24.51
C ASP A 25 -60.62 -28.27 24.34
N GLY A 26 -60.88 -26.96 24.44
CA GLY A 26 -62.14 -26.38 24.00
C GLY A 26 -62.35 -26.43 22.48
N VAL A 27 -61.29 -26.29 21.67
CA VAL A 27 -61.37 -26.53 20.22
C VAL A 27 -61.80 -27.97 19.94
N LYS A 28 -61.18 -28.98 20.58
CA LYS A 28 -61.62 -30.38 20.46
C LYS A 28 -63.08 -30.57 20.89
N ALA A 29 -63.51 -29.94 21.98
CA ALA A 29 -64.88 -30.04 22.47
C ALA A 29 -65.90 -29.50 21.44
N VAL A 30 -65.65 -28.31 20.89
CA VAL A 30 -66.52 -27.71 19.85
C VAL A 30 -66.50 -28.52 18.56
N VAL A 31 -65.34 -29.00 18.10
CA VAL A 31 -65.23 -29.86 16.92
C VAL A 31 -66.00 -31.19 17.11
N SER A 32 -65.92 -31.79 18.30
CA SER A 32 -66.67 -33.01 18.66
C SER A 32 -68.18 -32.76 18.73
N GLU A 33 -68.62 -31.61 19.23
CA GLU A 33 -70.04 -31.22 19.20
C GLU A 33 -70.56 -31.02 17.78
N ILE A 34 -69.78 -30.38 16.90
CA ILE A 34 -70.13 -30.18 15.50
C ILE A 34 -70.18 -31.52 14.75
N ASP A 35 -69.17 -32.37 14.90
CA ASP A 35 -69.12 -33.71 14.30
C ASP A 35 -70.31 -34.58 14.77
N GLY A 36 -70.62 -34.56 16.07
CA GLY A 36 -71.79 -35.25 16.63
C GLY A 36 -73.12 -34.76 16.04
N LYS A 37 -73.29 -33.45 15.84
CA LYS A 37 -74.49 -32.86 15.21
C LYS A 37 -74.60 -33.17 13.72
N ILE A 38 -73.47 -33.17 13.00
CA ILE A 38 -73.42 -33.53 11.57
C ILE A 38 -73.75 -35.03 11.38
N ARG A 39 -73.18 -35.92 12.20
CA ARG A 39 -73.43 -37.38 12.12
C ARG A 39 -74.83 -37.79 12.54
N SER A 40 -75.47 -37.05 13.44
CA SER A 40 -76.87 -37.26 13.84
C SER A 40 -77.90 -36.62 12.92
N GLY A 41 -77.47 -35.86 11.90
CA GLY A 41 -78.35 -35.12 10.99
C GLY A 41 -78.99 -33.88 11.62
N ALA A 42 -78.55 -33.47 12.82
CA ALA A 42 -79.04 -32.27 13.51
C ALA A 42 -78.50 -30.96 12.88
N LEU A 43 -77.43 -31.03 12.09
CA LEU A 43 -76.94 -29.94 11.24
C LEU A 43 -76.58 -30.47 9.85
N GLU A 44 -77.16 -29.87 8.81
CA GLU A 44 -76.87 -30.20 7.41
C GLU A 44 -75.60 -29.48 6.91
N SER A 45 -74.87 -30.10 5.96
CA SER A 45 -73.67 -29.49 5.36
C SER A 45 -73.95 -28.20 4.58
N GLU A 46 -75.18 -28.00 4.11
CA GLU A 46 -75.63 -26.80 3.40
C GLU A 46 -75.55 -25.55 4.29
N LEU A 47 -75.85 -25.67 5.60
CA LEU A 47 -75.74 -24.55 6.56
C LEU A 47 -74.30 -24.05 6.72
N PHE A 48 -73.33 -24.97 6.66
CA PHE A 48 -71.90 -24.62 6.65
C PHE A 48 -71.50 -23.98 5.32
N LYS A 49 -72.05 -24.44 4.19
CA LYS A 49 -71.82 -23.86 2.87
C LYS A 49 -72.28 -22.40 2.81
N ASP A 50 -73.47 -22.13 3.34
CA ASP A 50 -74.04 -20.78 3.42
C ASP A 50 -73.21 -19.87 4.33
N TYR A 51 -72.72 -20.37 5.48
CA TYR A 51 -71.80 -19.62 6.35
C TYR A 51 -70.53 -19.19 5.60
N PHE A 52 -69.84 -20.13 4.93
CA PHE A 52 -68.61 -19.79 4.20
C PHE A 52 -68.87 -18.89 2.99
N ASN A 53 -70.00 -19.03 2.29
CA ASN A 53 -70.40 -18.12 1.22
C ASN A 53 -70.70 -16.69 1.72
N ASN A 54 -71.40 -16.56 2.86
CA ASN A 54 -71.66 -15.27 3.49
C ASN A 54 -70.36 -14.62 3.99
N MET A 55 -69.42 -15.40 4.50
CA MET A 55 -68.09 -14.95 4.88
C MET A 55 -67.29 -14.41 3.68
N TYR A 56 -67.33 -15.09 2.51
CA TYR A 56 -66.69 -14.59 1.29
C TYR A 56 -67.36 -13.33 0.71
N ALA A 57 -68.67 -13.14 0.91
CA ALA A 57 -69.45 -12.02 0.37
C ALA A 57 -69.58 -10.80 1.32
N GLY A 58 -69.03 -10.86 2.54
CA GLY A 58 -69.21 -9.82 3.57
C GLY A 58 -68.45 -8.51 3.32
N ARG A 59 -68.67 -7.50 4.18
CA ARG A 59 -67.94 -6.21 4.12
C ARG A 59 -66.42 -6.30 4.32
N GLY A 60 -65.90 -7.46 4.73
CA GLY A 60 -64.48 -7.79 4.80
C GLY A 60 -64.02 -8.73 3.68
N ALA A 61 -64.75 -8.81 2.56
CA ALA A 61 -64.40 -9.63 1.41
C ALA A 61 -62.93 -9.42 0.99
N ILE A 62 -62.25 -10.53 0.66
CA ILE A 62 -60.86 -10.51 0.26
C ILE A 62 -60.70 -9.57 -0.95
N ASN A 63 -59.76 -8.64 -0.91
CA ASN A 63 -59.31 -7.93 -2.10
C ASN A 63 -58.54 -8.92 -3.00
N MET A 64 -59.27 -9.69 -3.79
CA MET A 64 -58.75 -10.78 -4.61
C MET A 64 -57.77 -10.28 -5.69
N ALA A 65 -57.95 -9.04 -6.17
CA ALA A 65 -57.00 -8.37 -7.06
C ALA A 65 -55.66 -8.01 -6.35
N GLY A 66 -55.68 -7.81 -5.03
CA GLY A 66 -54.47 -7.75 -4.21
C GLY A 66 -53.86 -9.14 -4.03
N LEU A 67 -54.66 -10.12 -3.60
CA LEU A 67 -54.16 -11.47 -3.30
C LEU A 67 -53.53 -12.17 -4.52
N ALA A 68 -54.10 -11.99 -5.72
CA ALA A 68 -53.57 -12.51 -6.98
C ALA A 68 -52.30 -11.77 -7.46
N LYS A 69 -52.02 -10.56 -6.94
CA LYS A 69 -50.76 -9.85 -7.16
C LYS A 69 -49.66 -10.31 -6.20
N ASP A 70 -50.03 -10.68 -4.97
CA ASP A 70 -49.09 -11.21 -3.97
C ASP A 70 -48.79 -12.72 -4.15
N TYR A 71 -49.68 -13.48 -4.80
CA TYR A 71 -49.51 -14.91 -5.09
C TYR A 71 -49.74 -15.21 -6.58
N PRO A 72 -48.67 -15.34 -7.40
CA PRO A 72 -48.78 -15.60 -8.84
C PRO A 72 -49.26 -17.02 -9.12
N ARG A 73 -49.79 -17.28 -10.33
CA ARG A 73 -50.38 -18.58 -10.74
C ARG A 73 -49.38 -19.73 -10.64
N GLU A 74 -48.09 -19.45 -10.84
CA GLU A 74 -46.99 -20.38 -10.71
C GLU A 74 -46.72 -20.85 -9.27
N SER A 75 -47.42 -20.32 -8.26
CA SER A 75 -47.40 -20.83 -6.88
C SER A 75 -48.33 -22.04 -6.68
N ILE A 76 -49.37 -22.22 -7.49
CA ILE A 76 -50.48 -23.18 -7.24
C ILE A 76 -49.95 -24.58 -6.89
N ILE A 77 -49.10 -25.15 -7.74
CA ILE A 77 -48.60 -26.52 -7.53
C ILE A 77 -47.64 -26.62 -6.33
N ARG A 78 -46.93 -25.53 -5.99
CA ARG A 78 -46.07 -25.47 -4.79
C ARG A 78 -46.91 -25.46 -3.52
N GLU A 79 -47.94 -24.62 -3.46
CA GLU A 79 -48.84 -24.53 -2.30
C GLU A 79 -49.62 -25.84 -2.11
N LEU A 80 -50.09 -26.47 -3.20
CA LEU A 80 -50.73 -27.79 -3.13
C LEU A 80 -49.76 -28.87 -2.64
N LEU A 81 -48.54 -28.94 -3.17
CA LEU A 81 -47.55 -29.91 -2.70
C LEU A 81 -47.03 -29.61 -1.29
N GLN A 82 -46.99 -28.34 -0.86
CA GLN A 82 -46.71 -27.95 0.52
C GLN A 82 -47.75 -28.53 1.49
N ASN A 83 -49.03 -28.49 1.11
CA ASN A 83 -50.10 -29.13 1.88
C ASN A 83 -49.97 -30.67 1.87
N VAL A 84 -49.77 -31.29 0.69
CA VAL A 84 -49.56 -32.75 0.54
C VAL A 84 -48.43 -33.25 1.45
N PHE A 85 -47.26 -32.59 1.41
CA PHE A 85 -46.12 -33.00 2.23
C PHE A 85 -46.24 -32.55 3.70
N GLY A 86 -47.21 -31.69 4.03
CA GLY A 86 -47.57 -31.31 5.39
C GLY A 86 -48.50 -32.31 6.09
N CYS A 87 -49.32 -33.07 5.36
CA CYS A 87 -50.30 -34.02 5.93
C CYS A 87 -49.67 -35.14 6.77
N ASP A 88 -50.51 -35.82 7.57
CA ASP A 88 -50.13 -37.00 8.36
C ASP A 88 -50.16 -38.26 7.48
N TYR A 89 -49.22 -39.20 7.69
CA TYR A 89 -49.08 -40.43 6.89
C TYR A 89 -48.90 -41.69 7.75
N ASP A 90 -49.49 -42.81 7.33
CA ASP A 90 -49.28 -44.14 7.95
C ASP A 90 -48.09 -44.91 7.36
N GLU A 91 -47.78 -44.72 6.08
CA GLU A 91 -46.66 -45.39 5.40
C GLU A 91 -45.45 -44.45 5.25
N PRO A 92 -44.20 -44.94 5.34
CA PRO A 92 -43.01 -44.16 4.99
C PRO A 92 -42.91 -43.86 3.49
N ASN A 93 -43.61 -44.60 2.64
CA ASN A 93 -43.71 -44.34 1.21
C ASN A 93 -44.88 -43.39 0.94
N ILE A 94 -44.58 -42.09 0.98
CA ILE A 94 -45.47 -41.04 0.49
C ILE A 94 -45.57 -41.18 -1.03
N LYS A 95 -46.80 -41.32 -1.54
CA LYS A 95 -47.14 -41.57 -2.93
C LYS A 95 -48.04 -40.42 -3.39
N VAL A 96 -47.63 -39.75 -4.46
CA VAL A 96 -48.35 -38.62 -5.07
C VAL A 96 -48.50 -38.91 -6.55
N MET A 97 -49.73 -38.79 -7.06
CA MET A 97 -50.03 -38.89 -8.49
C MET A 97 -50.55 -37.55 -8.95
N ILE A 98 -49.95 -37.01 -10.02
CA ILE A 98 -50.38 -35.79 -10.71
C ILE A 98 -50.83 -36.21 -12.11
N GLU A 99 -52.14 -36.17 -12.35
CA GLU A 99 -52.77 -36.63 -13.58
C GLU A 99 -53.36 -35.44 -14.36
N PHE A 100 -52.95 -35.33 -15.63
CA PHE A 100 -53.47 -34.35 -16.57
C PHE A 100 -54.63 -34.96 -17.37
N LEU A 101 -55.72 -34.19 -17.44
CA LEU A 101 -57.02 -34.58 -17.99
C LEU A 101 -57.50 -33.52 -19.01
N ASP A 102 -58.59 -33.82 -19.71
CA ASP A 102 -59.24 -32.89 -20.65
C ASP A 102 -59.69 -31.57 -20.00
N GLU A 103 -60.04 -30.57 -20.81
CA GLU A 103 -60.64 -29.29 -20.39
C GLU A 103 -59.80 -28.51 -19.34
N GLY A 104 -58.46 -28.55 -19.45
CA GLY A 104 -57.56 -27.84 -18.53
C GLY A 104 -57.46 -28.44 -17.13
N GLN A 105 -58.06 -29.61 -16.88
CA GLN A 105 -58.16 -30.20 -15.56
C GLN A 105 -56.86 -30.88 -15.12
N VAL A 106 -56.45 -30.63 -13.87
CA VAL A 106 -55.31 -31.28 -13.21
C VAL A 106 -55.80 -31.95 -11.94
N LYS A 107 -55.51 -33.24 -11.83
CA LYS A 107 -55.87 -34.10 -10.69
C LYS A 107 -54.62 -34.44 -9.88
N LEU A 108 -54.73 -34.34 -8.57
CA LEU A 108 -53.69 -34.62 -7.58
C LEU A 108 -54.25 -35.65 -6.59
N THR A 109 -53.55 -36.77 -6.36
CA THR A 109 -54.04 -37.85 -5.47
C THR A 109 -52.89 -38.40 -4.63
N TYR A 110 -53.11 -38.53 -3.31
CA TYR A 110 -52.05 -38.89 -2.36
C TYR A 110 -52.52 -39.70 -1.15
N ASN A 111 -51.63 -40.53 -0.60
CA ASN A 111 -51.91 -41.57 0.40
C ASN A 111 -51.76 -41.12 1.88
N GLU A 112 -52.20 -39.92 2.20
CA GLU A 112 -52.24 -39.44 3.60
C GLU A 112 -53.31 -40.16 4.45
N THR A 113 -53.31 -39.92 5.76
CA THR A 113 -54.38 -40.40 6.67
C THR A 113 -55.75 -39.73 6.44
N GLY A 114 -55.76 -38.65 5.67
CA GLY A 114 -56.94 -37.87 5.32
C GLY A 114 -57.24 -36.75 6.32
N PHE A 115 -57.92 -35.72 5.83
CA PHE A 115 -58.27 -34.53 6.58
C PHE A 115 -59.20 -34.85 7.75
N ARG A 116 -59.07 -34.06 8.82
CA ARG A 116 -59.97 -33.97 9.97
C ARG A 116 -60.94 -32.80 9.80
N LEU A 117 -62.08 -32.83 10.49
CA LEU A 117 -63.08 -31.75 10.44
C LEU A 117 -62.51 -30.36 10.79
N GLU A 118 -61.60 -30.30 11.77
CA GLU A 118 -60.86 -29.08 12.13
C GLU A 118 -60.06 -28.50 10.94
N GLN A 119 -59.38 -29.37 10.17
CA GLN A 119 -58.60 -28.98 8.99
C GLN A 119 -59.52 -28.51 7.85
N MET A 120 -60.67 -29.17 7.65
CA MET A 120 -61.69 -28.73 6.67
C MET A 120 -62.18 -27.31 6.95
N PHE A 121 -62.43 -26.96 8.21
CA PHE A 121 -62.82 -25.60 8.58
C PHE A 121 -61.67 -24.59 8.38
N TYR A 122 -60.41 -24.93 8.67
CA TYR A 122 -59.27 -24.05 8.36
C TYR A 122 -59.03 -23.85 6.86
N TYR A 123 -59.32 -24.87 6.04
CA TYR A 123 -59.16 -24.83 4.59
C TYR A 123 -60.18 -23.89 3.92
N LEU A 124 -61.39 -23.78 4.50
CA LEU A 124 -62.47 -22.90 4.03
C LEU A 124 -62.50 -21.51 4.71
N SER A 125 -61.92 -21.34 5.90
CA SER A 125 -62.01 -20.09 6.66
C SER A 125 -61.18 -18.93 6.10
N VAL A 126 -61.52 -17.70 6.49
CA VAL A 126 -60.71 -16.49 6.24
C VAL A 126 -60.41 -15.80 7.57
N GLY A 127 -59.15 -15.43 7.81
CA GLY A 127 -58.75 -14.78 9.05
C GLY A 127 -59.33 -13.36 9.15
N ARG A 128 -59.93 -13.01 10.29
CA ARG A 128 -60.40 -11.65 10.56
C ARG A 128 -59.21 -10.72 10.75
N ASN A 129 -59.31 -9.51 10.21
CA ASN A 129 -58.27 -8.48 10.31
C ASN A 129 -58.69 -7.41 11.33
N ASP A 130 -58.45 -7.68 12.61
CA ASP A 130 -58.87 -6.83 13.74
C ASP A 130 -57.94 -5.61 13.97
N GLY A 131 -57.37 -5.05 12.89
CA GLY A 131 -56.62 -3.78 12.88
C GLY A 131 -55.18 -3.82 13.44
N ASP A 132 -54.77 -4.88 14.12
CA ASP A 132 -53.41 -5.02 14.67
C ASP A 132 -52.41 -5.43 13.58
N ARG A 133 -51.71 -4.43 13.00
CA ARG A 133 -50.65 -4.60 11.99
C ARG A 133 -49.49 -5.53 12.42
N LYS A 134 -49.38 -5.92 13.69
CA LYS A 134 -48.37 -6.91 14.13
C LYS A 134 -48.82 -8.36 13.94
N ARG A 135 -50.05 -8.61 13.46
CA ARG A 135 -50.67 -9.94 13.30
C ARG A 135 -50.72 -10.46 11.85
N GLU A 136 -49.95 -9.91 10.92
CA GLU A 136 -49.88 -10.37 9.51
C GLU A 136 -49.25 -11.78 9.32
N GLY A 137 -49.17 -12.60 10.37
CA GLY A 137 -48.60 -13.93 10.35
C GLY A 137 -49.58 -15.00 10.82
N ARG A 138 -49.77 -16.04 9.98
CA ARG A 138 -50.50 -17.30 10.20
C ARG A 138 -52.03 -17.21 10.04
N PHE A 139 -52.56 -17.75 8.93
CA PHE A 139 -53.65 -18.75 8.88
C PHE A 139 -54.02 -19.13 7.41
N GLY A 140 -53.27 -20.07 6.83
CA GLY A 140 -53.69 -20.82 5.62
C GLY A 140 -53.82 -20.05 4.31
N LEU A 141 -53.08 -18.95 4.10
CA LEU A 141 -53.17 -18.13 2.88
C LEU A 141 -52.86 -18.92 1.59
N GLY A 142 -51.91 -19.86 1.63
CA GLY A 142 -51.47 -20.65 0.47
C GLY A 142 -52.57 -21.48 -0.20
N ALA A 143 -53.44 -22.14 0.59
CA ALA A 143 -54.61 -22.85 0.07
C ALA A 143 -55.63 -21.91 -0.60
N LYS A 144 -55.67 -20.65 -0.17
CA LYS A 144 -56.64 -19.64 -0.63
C LYS A 144 -56.15 -18.98 -1.92
N SER A 145 -54.84 -18.76 -2.07
CA SER A 145 -54.22 -18.35 -3.34
C SER A 145 -54.32 -19.41 -4.45
N VAL A 146 -54.55 -20.69 -4.12
CA VAL A 146 -54.97 -21.67 -5.13
C VAL A 146 -56.36 -21.30 -5.66
N PHE A 147 -57.34 -21.10 -4.78
CA PHE A 147 -58.72 -20.77 -5.18
C PHE A 147 -58.82 -19.48 -6.00
N THR A 148 -57.94 -18.49 -5.78
CA THR A 148 -57.93 -17.23 -6.56
C THR A 148 -57.34 -17.38 -7.96
N ASN A 149 -56.60 -18.45 -8.24
CA ASN A 149 -55.80 -18.62 -9.45
C ASN A 149 -56.25 -19.80 -10.35
N VAL A 150 -57.27 -20.55 -9.93
CA VAL A 150 -57.95 -21.60 -10.71
C VAL A 150 -59.39 -21.17 -11.00
N ASP A 151 -60.00 -21.73 -12.06
CA ASP A 151 -61.41 -21.44 -12.38
C ASP A 151 -62.36 -22.13 -11.38
N TRP A 152 -62.02 -23.38 -11.04
CA TRP A 152 -62.63 -24.10 -9.93
C TRP A 152 -61.67 -25.10 -9.30
N PHE A 153 -61.94 -25.42 -8.04
CA PHE A 153 -61.22 -26.37 -7.20
C PHE A 153 -62.19 -27.35 -6.55
N LYS A 154 -61.88 -28.64 -6.57
CA LYS A 154 -62.60 -29.70 -5.87
C LYS A 154 -61.62 -30.52 -5.03
N MET A 155 -62.05 -30.95 -3.84
CA MET A 155 -61.27 -31.83 -2.98
C MET A 155 -62.17 -32.87 -2.31
N ARG A 156 -61.66 -34.08 -2.12
CA ARG A 156 -62.27 -35.17 -1.37
C ARG A 156 -61.23 -35.84 -0.47
N SER A 157 -61.56 -36.04 0.80
CA SER A 157 -60.70 -36.67 1.80
C SER A 157 -61.52 -37.25 2.95
N ASN A 158 -61.27 -38.49 3.38
CA ASN A 158 -62.11 -39.19 4.37
C ASN A 158 -63.61 -39.13 4.01
N THR A 159 -64.46 -38.62 4.92
CA THR A 159 -65.91 -38.40 4.69
C THR A 159 -66.22 -37.00 4.17
N TYR A 160 -65.22 -36.23 3.76
CA TYR A 160 -65.34 -34.81 3.43
C TYR A 160 -65.15 -34.57 1.92
N SER A 161 -66.00 -33.71 1.36
CA SER A 161 -65.90 -33.27 -0.04
C SER A 161 -66.30 -31.80 -0.16
N LEU A 162 -65.57 -31.02 -0.96
CA LEU A 162 -65.89 -29.63 -1.24
C LEU A 162 -65.61 -29.27 -2.71
N ARG A 163 -66.32 -28.23 -3.21
CA ARG A 163 -65.99 -27.55 -4.47
C ARG A 163 -66.15 -26.04 -4.32
N VAL A 164 -65.08 -25.31 -4.61
CA VAL A 164 -65.03 -23.85 -4.67
C VAL A 164 -64.89 -23.44 -6.14
N VAL A 165 -65.58 -22.37 -6.54
CA VAL A 165 -65.51 -21.76 -7.88
C VAL A 165 -65.10 -20.30 -7.73
N ASN A 166 -64.27 -19.81 -8.64
CA ASN A 166 -63.85 -18.42 -8.73
C ASN A 166 -64.74 -17.69 -9.75
N ASP A 167 -65.69 -16.91 -9.25
CA ASP A 167 -66.76 -16.27 -10.04
C ASP A 167 -66.38 -14.79 -10.23
N GLU A 168 -65.62 -14.50 -11.30
CA GLU A 168 -65.02 -13.19 -11.65
C GLU A 168 -64.28 -12.51 -10.48
N GLY A 169 -63.51 -13.28 -9.71
CA GLY A 169 -62.78 -12.77 -8.54
C GLY A 169 -63.59 -12.78 -7.24
N THR A 170 -64.74 -13.48 -7.19
CA THR A 170 -65.47 -13.80 -5.95
C THR A 170 -65.48 -15.30 -5.72
N LEU A 171 -64.94 -15.78 -4.58
CA LEU A 171 -65.00 -17.20 -4.23
C LEU A 171 -66.40 -17.63 -3.81
N LYS A 172 -66.86 -18.78 -4.30
CA LYS A 172 -68.16 -19.38 -3.94
C LYS A 172 -68.03 -20.89 -3.72
N VAL A 173 -68.40 -21.38 -2.55
CA VAL A 173 -68.55 -22.81 -2.27
C VAL A 173 -69.84 -23.29 -2.94
N ARG A 174 -69.71 -24.15 -3.96
CA ARG A 174 -70.83 -24.71 -4.72
C ARG A 174 -71.28 -26.06 -4.16
N GLU A 175 -70.33 -26.89 -3.76
CA GLU A 175 -70.56 -28.23 -3.18
C GLU A 175 -69.84 -28.28 -1.82
N LEU A 176 -70.52 -28.77 -0.78
CA LEU A 176 -69.92 -29.07 0.53
C LEU A 176 -70.65 -30.25 1.17
N GLU A 177 -69.91 -31.31 1.49
CA GLU A 177 -70.40 -32.54 2.10
C GLU A 177 -69.48 -32.88 3.28
N LEU A 178 -70.00 -32.84 4.50
CA LEU A 178 -69.23 -33.08 5.73
C LEU A 178 -69.46 -34.48 6.34
N ASN A 179 -70.30 -35.32 5.71
CA ASN A 179 -70.66 -36.67 6.17
C ASN A 179 -70.87 -37.63 4.98
N GLY A 180 -69.98 -37.54 3.98
CA GLY A 180 -70.03 -38.32 2.75
C GLY A 180 -69.39 -39.70 2.86
N LYS A 181 -69.36 -40.42 1.73
CA LYS A 181 -68.78 -41.77 1.66
C LYS A 181 -67.26 -41.72 1.88
N GLN A 182 -66.82 -42.38 2.96
CA GLN A 182 -65.41 -42.59 3.33
C GLN A 182 -64.51 -42.91 2.13
N PHE A 183 -63.40 -42.18 2.05
CA PHE A 183 -62.39 -42.25 1.00
C PHE A 183 -61.00 -42.22 1.66
N ASN A 184 -60.26 -43.33 1.59
CA ASN A 184 -59.06 -43.57 2.40
C ASN A 184 -57.78 -42.90 1.88
N HIS A 185 -57.92 -41.81 1.12
CA HIS A 185 -56.87 -41.01 0.48
C HIS A 185 -57.34 -39.55 0.42
N THR A 186 -56.50 -38.65 -0.07
CA THR A 186 -56.97 -37.32 -0.53
C THR A 186 -56.84 -37.19 -2.04
N GLU A 187 -57.90 -36.70 -2.66
CA GLU A 187 -58.01 -36.37 -4.08
C GLU A 187 -58.35 -34.88 -4.22
N ILE A 188 -57.63 -34.18 -5.08
CA ILE A 188 -57.81 -32.77 -5.44
C ILE A 188 -57.93 -32.69 -6.96
N ILE A 189 -58.86 -31.90 -7.49
CA ILE A 189 -59.02 -31.64 -8.92
C ILE A 189 -59.24 -30.15 -9.11
N PHE A 190 -58.49 -29.51 -10.01
CA PHE A 190 -58.64 -28.09 -10.31
C PHE A 190 -58.50 -27.82 -11.80
N ALA A 191 -59.13 -26.76 -12.30
CA ALA A 191 -59.06 -26.35 -13.69
C ALA A 191 -58.14 -25.13 -13.88
N LEU A 192 -57.30 -25.18 -14.90
CA LEU A 192 -56.46 -24.09 -15.40
C LEU A 192 -56.78 -23.80 -16.86
N PRO A 193 -56.50 -22.60 -17.37
CA PRO A 193 -56.42 -22.35 -18.81
C PRO A 193 -55.46 -23.34 -19.49
N GLU A 194 -55.82 -23.85 -20.67
CA GLU A 194 -55.07 -24.94 -21.35
C GLU A 194 -53.59 -24.62 -21.56
N ASN A 195 -53.24 -23.35 -21.81
CA ASN A 195 -51.85 -22.91 -21.96
C ASN A 195 -51.04 -23.02 -20.65
N GLU A 196 -51.68 -22.77 -19.51
CA GLU A 196 -51.08 -22.90 -18.17
C GLU A 196 -50.99 -24.37 -17.75
N GLN A 197 -52.02 -25.16 -18.07
CA GLN A 197 -52.01 -26.61 -17.89
C GLN A 197 -50.84 -27.25 -18.64
N ALA A 198 -50.64 -26.88 -19.91
CA ALA A 198 -49.53 -27.36 -20.74
C ALA A 198 -48.16 -26.90 -20.21
N ALA A 199 -48.05 -25.66 -19.72
CA ALA A 199 -46.82 -25.18 -19.09
C ALA A 199 -46.48 -25.96 -17.81
N LEU A 200 -47.48 -26.20 -16.94
CA LEU A 200 -47.33 -27.00 -15.72
C LEU A 200 -46.97 -28.47 -16.04
N HIS A 201 -47.55 -29.04 -17.09
CA HIS A 201 -47.20 -30.38 -17.60
C HIS A 201 -45.74 -30.44 -18.06
N GLU A 202 -45.30 -29.54 -18.94
CA GLU A 202 -43.90 -29.49 -19.40
C GLU A 202 -42.93 -29.34 -18.21
N ASN A 203 -43.27 -28.48 -17.25
CA ASN A 203 -42.47 -28.23 -16.05
C ASN A 203 -42.31 -29.51 -15.21
N LEU A 204 -43.39 -30.26 -14.99
CA LEU A 204 -43.38 -31.49 -14.20
C LEU A 204 -42.71 -32.66 -14.92
N VAL A 205 -42.76 -32.75 -16.25
CA VAL A 205 -42.08 -33.83 -17.01
C VAL A 205 -40.59 -33.54 -17.22
N THR A 206 -40.16 -32.26 -17.20
CA THR A 206 -38.79 -31.84 -17.52
C THR A 206 -37.92 -31.43 -16.33
N LEU A 207 -38.33 -31.69 -15.08
CA LEU A 207 -37.66 -31.25 -13.83
C LEU A 207 -36.13 -31.47 -13.76
N THR A 208 -35.60 -32.45 -14.48
CA THR A 208 -34.18 -32.85 -14.50
C THR A 208 -33.41 -32.33 -15.72
N SER A 209 -34.11 -31.72 -16.68
CA SER A 209 -33.56 -31.22 -17.95
C SER A 209 -33.75 -29.70 -18.14
N LYS A 210 -34.79 -29.12 -17.53
CA LYS A 210 -35.16 -27.70 -17.61
C LYS A 210 -35.57 -27.22 -16.20
N LYS A 211 -35.23 -25.98 -15.83
CA LYS A 211 -35.76 -25.36 -14.61
C LYS A 211 -37.19 -24.89 -14.89
N GLY A 212 -38.18 -25.45 -14.19
CA GLY A 212 -39.56 -25.00 -14.27
C GLY A 212 -39.83 -23.69 -13.51
N SER A 213 -40.77 -22.90 -14.03
CA SER A 213 -41.38 -21.75 -13.37
C SER A 213 -42.34 -22.20 -12.25
N TYR A 214 -43.19 -23.20 -12.53
CA TYR A 214 -44.19 -23.75 -11.62
C TYR A 214 -43.58 -24.54 -10.46
N ILE A 215 -42.55 -25.36 -10.74
CA ILE A 215 -41.84 -26.17 -9.75
C ILE A 215 -40.51 -26.66 -10.33
N ASN A 216 -39.53 -26.98 -9.49
CA ASN A 216 -38.26 -27.56 -9.91
C ASN A 216 -37.77 -28.67 -8.95
N MET A 217 -36.74 -29.42 -9.36
CA MET A 217 -36.17 -30.53 -8.60
C MET A 217 -35.74 -30.17 -7.16
N VAL A 218 -35.24 -28.96 -6.94
CA VAL A 218 -34.76 -28.48 -5.63
C VAL A 218 -35.94 -28.23 -4.68
N ASP A 219 -37.05 -27.66 -5.18
CA ASP A 219 -38.29 -27.42 -4.41
C ASP A 219 -38.73 -28.70 -3.68
N LEU A 220 -38.76 -29.82 -4.41
CA LEU A 220 -39.15 -31.13 -3.89
C LEU A 220 -38.12 -31.73 -2.91
N CYS A 221 -36.83 -31.46 -3.07
CA CYS A 221 -35.79 -31.99 -2.18
C CYS A 221 -35.86 -31.38 -0.77
N PHE A 222 -36.17 -30.09 -0.64
CA PHE A 222 -36.41 -29.51 0.70
C PHE A 222 -37.75 -29.91 1.30
N ALA A 223 -38.79 -30.19 0.49
CA ALA A 223 -40.04 -30.76 1.01
C ALA A 223 -39.76 -32.06 1.80
N PHE A 224 -38.95 -32.92 1.20
CA PHE A 224 -38.48 -34.17 1.77
C PHE A 224 -37.63 -34.00 3.06
N ILE A 225 -36.80 -32.95 3.12
CA ILE A 225 -35.97 -32.65 4.29
C ILE A 225 -36.79 -32.07 5.44
N ARG A 226 -37.71 -31.12 5.16
CA ARG A 226 -38.61 -30.53 6.16
C ARG A 226 -39.57 -31.56 6.76
N LYS A 227 -40.09 -32.51 5.97
CA LYS A 227 -41.01 -33.57 6.42
C LYS A 227 -40.27 -34.71 7.13
N LYS A 228 -39.71 -34.44 8.31
CA LYS A 228 -39.00 -35.43 9.15
C LYS A 228 -39.93 -36.50 9.75
N ASN A 229 -41.06 -36.06 10.29
CA ASN A 229 -41.99 -36.88 11.06
C ASN A 229 -43.23 -37.17 10.19
N LEU A 230 -43.69 -38.43 10.13
CA LEU A 230 -44.79 -38.81 9.24
C LEU A 230 -46.11 -38.25 9.74
N LYS A 231 -46.31 -38.21 11.06
CA LYS A 231 -47.50 -37.68 11.74
C LYS A 231 -47.15 -36.54 12.70
N SER A 232 -48.14 -35.70 12.94
CA SER A 232 -48.16 -34.61 13.91
C SER A 232 -47.93 -35.02 15.38
N THR A 233 -47.88 -36.33 15.66
CA THR A 233 -47.68 -36.93 16.99
C THR A 233 -46.39 -37.72 17.14
N ASP A 234 -45.59 -37.91 16.08
CA ASP A 234 -44.36 -38.71 16.18
C ASP A 234 -43.25 -37.90 16.88
N GLU A 235 -42.51 -38.52 17.80
CA GLU A 235 -41.36 -37.88 18.49
C GLU A 235 -40.02 -38.12 17.75
N GLU A 236 -39.93 -39.19 16.95
CA GLU A 236 -38.71 -39.58 16.21
C GLU A 236 -38.81 -39.29 14.69
N GLU A 237 -37.69 -38.99 14.04
CA GLU A 237 -37.63 -38.77 12.58
C GLU A 237 -37.70 -40.11 11.80
N CYS A 238 -38.61 -40.20 10.84
CA CYS A 238 -38.70 -41.36 9.96
C CYS A 238 -37.55 -41.36 8.93
N VAL A 239 -36.50 -42.14 9.20
CA VAL A 239 -35.30 -42.25 8.35
C VAL A 239 -35.61 -42.84 6.97
N ASP A 240 -36.42 -43.90 6.92
CA ASP A 240 -36.74 -44.66 5.70
C ASP A 240 -37.83 -44.03 4.81
N ARG A 241 -38.23 -42.78 5.11
CA ARG A 241 -39.23 -42.07 4.32
C ARG A 241 -38.79 -41.90 2.86
N ALA A 242 -39.75 -41.99 1.96
CA ALA A 242 -39.56 -41.76 0.53
C ALA A 242 -40.76 -41.03 -0.09
N PHE A 243 -40.50 -39.98 -0.86
CA PHE A 243 -41.50 -39.34 -1.71
C PHE A 243 -41.45 -39.99 -3.10
N ASN A 244 -42.59 -40.45 -3.59
CA ASN A 244 -42.76 -41.10 -4.89
C ASN A 244 -43.81 -40.29 -5.66
N ILE A 245 -43.40 -39.57 -6.69
CA ILE A 245 -44.25 -38.60 -7.42
C ILE A 245 -44.38 -39.08 -8.87
N ALA A 246 -45.56 -39.55 -9.26
CA ALA A 246 -45.86 -39.97 -10.62
C ALA A 246 -46.59 -38.85 -11.38
N VAL A 247 -46.13 -38.55 -12.60
CA VAL A 247 -46.79 -37.68 -13.55
C VAL A 247 -47.47 -38.55 -14.61
N ILE A 248 -48.78 -38.34 -14.77
CA ILE A 248 -49.67 -39.13 -15.62
C ILE A 248 -50.36 -38.17 -16.59
N ASN A 249 -50.47 -38.56 -17.86
CA ASN A 249 -51.07 -37.74 -18.91
C ASN A 249 -52.10 -38.58 -19.66
N TYR A 250 -53.39 -38.22 -19.57
CA TYR A 250 -54.51 -39.00 -20.11
C TYR A 250 -54.44 -40.49 -19.75
N GLY A 251 -54.27 -40.79 -18.46
CA GLY A 251 -54.15 -42.15 -17.92
C GLY A 251 -52.83 -42.89 -18.19
N LYS A 252 -51.84 -42.27 -18.85
CA LYS A 252 -50.53 -42.87 -19.14
C LYS A 252 -49.44 -42.27 -18.23
N PRO A 253 -48.73 -43.06 -17.40
CA PRO A 253 -47.57 -42.57 -16.66
C PRO A 253 -46.43 -42.19 -17.61
N GLU A 254 -45.94 -40.97 -17.52
CA GLU A 254 -44.83 -40.46 -18.35
C GLU A 254 -43.50 -40.41 -17.59
N VAL A 255 -43.54 -40.01 -16.31
CA VAL A 255 -42.35 -39.99 -15.45
C VAL A 255 -42.71 -40.25 -13.99
N VAL A 256 -41.83 -40.96 -13.27
CA VAL A 256 -41.90 -41.17 -11.82
C VAL A 256 -40.63 -40.68 -11.17
N TYR A 257 -40.75 -39.70 -10.28
CA TYR A 257 -39.65 -39.21 -9.45
C TYR A 257 -39.65 -39.90 -8.09
N LYS A 258 -38.47 -40.20 -7.56
CA LYS A 258 -38.30 -40.70 -6.19
C LYS A 258 -37.25 -39.88 -5.44
N ILE A 259 -37.62 -39.43 -4.24
CA ILE A 259 -36.71 -38.76 -3.29
C ILE A 259 -36.67 -39.61 -2.03
N GLN A 260 -35.47 -39.96 -1.58
CA GLN A 260 -35.25 -40.81 -0.41
C GLN A 260 -33.88 -40.49 0.23
N HIS A 261 -33.69 -40.88 1.49
CA HIS A 261 -32.36 -40.95 2.07
C HIS A 261 -31.57 -42.10 1.42
N HIS A 262 -30.26 -41.92 1.26
CA HIS A 262 -29.35 -42.94 0.75
C HIS A 262 -28.00 -42.87 1.45
N GLN A 263 -27.53 -44.03 1.88
CA GLN A 263 -26.22 -44.25 2.47
C GLN A 263 -25.76 -45.64 2.02
N ARG A 264 -24.49 -45.82 1.62
CA ARG A 264 -24.00 -47.09 1.05
C ARG A 264 -23.35 -47.99 2.10
N THR A 265 -22.63 -47.40 3.05
CA THR A 265 -22.05 -48.05 4.24
C THR A 265 -22.27 -47.12 5.45
N PRO A 266 -22.22 -47.62 6.70
CA PRO A 266 -22.43 -46.78 7.89
C PRO A 266 -21.49 -45.56 7.99
N ASP A 267 -20.27 -45.68 7.44
CA ASP A 267 -19.23 -44.64 7.45
C ASP A 267 -19.38 -43.62 6.30
N ASP A 268 -20.20 -43.93 5.30
CA ASP A 268 -20.43 -43.09 4.12
C ASP A 268 -21.40 -41.95 4.45
N ILE A 269 -21.25 -40.80 3.80
CA ILE A 269 -22.11 -39.63 4.05
C ILE A 269 -23.55 -39.98 3.63
N ARG A 270 -24.52 -39.84 4.55
CA ARG A 270 -25.95 -39.93 4.26
C ARG A 270 -26.35 -38.77 3.35
N LYS A 271 -26.97 -39.09 2.22
CA LYS A 271 -27.35 -38.16 1.15
C LYS A 271 -28.86 -38.21 0.92
N VAL A 272 -29.45 -37.10 0.47
CA VAL A 272 -30.77 -37.10 -0.17
C VAL A 272 -30.57 -37.46 -1.64
N ARG A 273 -31.14 -38.57 -2.11
CA ARG A 273 -31.05 -39.00 -3.51
C ARG A 273 -32.33 -38.65 -4.26
N PHE A 274 -32.19 -37.90 -5.35
CA PHE A 274 -33.23 -37.66 -6.34
C PHE A 274 -33.05 -38.64 -7.52
N SER A 275 -34.12 -39.37 -7.86
CA SER A 275 -34.17 -40.35 -8.93
C SER A 275 -35.34 -40.10 -9.88
N GLU A 276 -35.17 -40.48 -11.15
CA GLU A 276 -36.16 -40.37 -12.21
C GLU A 276 -36.27 -41.74 -12.90
N ASN A 277 -37.50 -42.28 -13.04
CA ASN A 277 -37.78 -43.55 -13.71
C ASN A 277 -36.87 -44.69 -13.20
N GLY A 278 -36.66 -44.74 -11.88
CA GLY A 278 -35.81 -45.72 -11.19
C GLY A 278 -34.30 -45.48 -11.25
N LYS A 279 -33.83 -44.47 -12.00
CA LYS A 279 -32.40 -44.14 -12.15
C LYS A 279 -32.03 -42.96 -11.27
N SER A 280 -30.89 -43.05 -10.58
CA SER A 280 -30.34 -41.92 -9.83
C SER A 280 -29.98 -40.77 -10.77
N VAL A 281 -30.35 -39.54 -10.40
CA VAL A 281 -30.08 -38.31 -11.17
C VAL A 281 -29.08 -37.43 -10.41
N ALA A 282 -29.35 -37.14 -9.14
CA ALA A 282 -28.47 -36.34 -8.29
C ALA A 282 -28.55 -36.81 -6.83
N ASP A 283 -27.39 -36.82 -6.15
CA ASP A 283 -27.29 -36.97 -4.71
C ASP A 283 -26.95 -35.62 -4.10
N PHE A 284 -27.51 -35.32 -2.92
CA PHE A 284 -27.29 -34.06 -2.20
C PHE A 284 -26.91 -34.31 -0.73
N ILE A 285 -26.06 -33.45 -0.17
CA ILE A 285 -25.86 -33.30 1.28
C ILE A 285 -26.90 -32.32 1.81
N SER A 286 -27.49 -32.62 2.96
CA SER A 286 -28.43 -31.74 3.67
C SER A 286 -27.96 -31.47 5.10
N ALA A 287 -27.98 -30.20 5.53
CA ALA A 287 -27.64 -29.78 6.89
C ALA A 287 -28.66 -28.76 7.42
N GLU A 288 -28.63 -28.45 8.72
CA GLU A 288 -29.56 -27.48 9.33
C GLU A 288 -28.88 -26.73 10.48
N TYR A 289 -28.85 -25.40 10.40
CA TYR A 289 -28.23 -24.52 11.42
C TYR A 289 -29.08 -23.27 11.61
N ASP A 290 -29.28 -22.81 12.85
CA ASP A 290 -30.08 -21.62 13.20
C ASP A 290 -31.55 -21.63 12.67
N GLY A 291 -32.06 -22.82 12.31
CA GLY A 291 -33.36 -23.01 11.64
C GLY A 291 -33.33 -22.79 10.12
N PHE A 292 -32.18 -22.47 9.54
CA PHE A 292 -31.96 -22.50 8.09
C PHE A 292 -31.62 -23.93 7.66
N THR A 293 -32.27 -24.42 6.60
CA THR A 293 -31.92 -25.71 5.99
C THR A 293 -30.98 -25.49 4.82
N TYR A 294 -29.95 -26.31 4.69
CA TYR A 294 -28.94 -26.24 3.63
C TYR A 294 -29.04 -27.49 2.76
N LEU A 295 -28.94 -27.33 1.44
CA LEU A 295 -28.93 -28.42 0.48
C LEU A 295 -27.85 -28.18 -0.57
N VAL A 296 -26.93 -29.12 -0.72
CA VAL A 296 -25.80 -29.01 -1.66
C VAL A 296 -25.73 -30.26 -2.52
N PRO A 297 -25.73 -30.17 -3.86
CA PRO A 297 -25.54 -31.34 -4.69
C PRO A 297 -24.12 -31.89 -4.48
N TYR A 298 -24.04 -33.17 -4.20
CA TYR A 298 -22.82 -33.90 -3.92
C TYR A 298 -22.27 -34.54 -5.19
N ALA A 299 -23.16 -35.21 -5.93
CA ALA A 299 -22.85 -35.88 -7.20
C ALA A 299 -24.02 -35.80 -8.17
N ILE A 300 -23.72 -35.76 -9.47
CA ILE A 300 -24.69 -35.85 -10.57
C ILE A 300 -24.39 -37.13 -11.36
N SER A 301 -25.43 -37.82 -11.77
CA SER A 301 -25.34 -39.02 -12.61
C SER A 301 -24.81 -38.66 -14.00
N GLY A 302 -23.73 -39.33 -14.43
CA GLY A 302 -23.13 -39.11 -15.75
C GLY A 302 -24.06 -39.41 -16.94
N ALA A 303 -25.18 -40.10 -16.70
CA ALA A 303 -26.25 -40.34 -17.68
C ALA A 303 -27.30 -39.22 -17.76
N LYS A 304 -27.16 -38.14 -16.97
CA LYS A 304 -28.08 -36.98 -16.87
C LYS A 304 -27.27 -35.69 -16.69
N VAL A 305 -26.38 -35.39 -17.63
CA VAL A 305 -25.50 -34.20 -17.59
C VAL A 305 -26.31 -32.89 -17.59
N GLU A 306 -27.50 -32.93 -18.18
CA GLU A 306 -28.50 -31.86 -18.22
C GLU A 306 -28.92 -31.41 -16.81
N ALA A 307 -29.01 -32.32 -15.84
CA ALA A 307 -29.35 -32.00 -14.46
C ALA A 307 -28.29 -31.08 -13.81
N GLY A 308 -27.04 -31.15 -14.26
CA GLY A 308 -26.00 -30.19 -13.87
C GLY A 308 -26.25 -28.78 -14.42
N LYS A 309 -26.85 -28.66 -15.61
CA LYS A 309 -27.28 -27.36 -16.18
C LYS A 309 -28.50 -26.80 -15.44
N VAL A 310 -29.44 -27.67 -15.04
CA VAL A 310 -30.60 -27.27 -14.21
C VAL A 310 -30.11 -26.76 -12.85
N LEU A 311 -29.24 -27.51 -12.16
CA LEU A 311 -28.68 -27.11 -10.86
C LEU A 311 -27.79 -25.88 -10.94
N MET A 312 -27.13 -25.63 -12.08
CA MET A 312 -26.40 -24.38 -12.36
C MET A 312 -27.29 -23.18 -12.68
N SER A 313 -28.59 -23.34 -12.93
CA SER A 313 -29.43 -22.28 -13.51
C SER A 313 -29.65 -21.08 -12.58
N LYS A 314 -30.33 -20.03 -13.08
CA LYS A 314 -30.74 -18.88 -12.25
C LYS A 314 -31.78 -19.33 -11.22
N TYR A 315 -31.34 -19.54 -9.99
CA TYR A 315 -32.19 -19.57 -8.82
C TYR A 315 -32.12 -18.21 -8.12
N ASN A 316 -33.30 -17.66 -7.80
CA ASN A 316 -33.36 -16.46 -6.96
C ASN A 316 -32.88 -16.85 -5.56
N TYR A 317 -32.27 -15.90 -4.84
CA TYR A 317 -31.68 -16.21 -3.54
C TYR A 317 -32.68 -16.84 -2.60
N PHE A 318 -32.31 -18.02 -2.10
CA PHE A 318 -33.07 -18.90 -1.21
C PHE A 318 -34.15 -19.74 -1.88
N SER A 319 -34.30 -20.93 -1.34
CA SER A 319 -35.15 -22.00 -1.83
C SER A 319 -35.69 -22.74 -0.61
N THR A 320 -36.93 -22.46 -0.24
CA THR A 320 -38.09 -23.28 -0.65
C THR A 320 -39.27 -23.00 0.27
N PHE A 321 -40.50 -23.09 -0.26
CA PHE A 321 -41.73 -22.97 0.53
C PHE A 321 -41.67 -21.74 1.45
N GLU A 322 -41.66 -20.52 0.89
CA GLU A 322 -42.18 -20.17 -0.45
C GLU A 322 -41.16 -19.50 -1.41
N LEU A 323 -41.64 -18.57 -2.25
CA LEU A 323 -40.97 -18.02 -3.43
C LEU A 323 -39.84 -17.03 -3.09
N THR A 324 -39.00 -16.79 -4.08
CA THR A 324 -37.90 -15.81 -4.01
C THR A 324 -37.76 -15.08 -5.36
N GLY A 325 -37.37 -13.81 -5.31
CA GLY A 325 -37.53 -12.82 -6.37
C GLY A 325 -37.58 -11.41 -5.80
N PHE A 326 -36.41 -10.79 -5.62
CA PHE A 326 -36.31 -9.42 -5.11
C PHE A 326 -36.98 -8.44 -6.09
N VAL A 327 -37.91 -7.65 -5.58
CA VAL A 327 -38.61 -6.57 -6.30
C VAL A 327 -38.17 -5.23 -5.71
N LYS A 328 -37.73 -4.28 -6.54
CA LYS A 328 -37.44 -2.92 -6.09
C LYS A 328 -38.74 -2.17 -5.81
N ALA A 329 -38.75 -1.27 -4.83
CA ALA A 329 -39.89 -0.39 -4.58
C ALA A 329 -40.26 0.49 -5.81
N GLU A 330 -39.32 0.66 -6.74
CA GLU A 330 -39.38 1.56 -7.89
C GLU A 330 -39.43 0.81 -9.25
N SER A 331 -39.22 -0.52 -9.29
CA SER A 331 -39.37 -1.32 -10.52
C SER A 331 -39.82 -2.76 -10.20
N PRO A 332 -40.76 -3.33 -10.99
CA PRO A 332 -41.18 -4.73 -10.91
C PRO A 332 -40.13 -5.74 -11.43
N ASP A 333 -39.01 -5.28 -12.01
CA ASP A 333 -38.01 -6.17 -12.60
C ASP A 333 -37.26 -6.98 -11.53
N PHE A 334 -37.18 -8.30 -11.75
CA PHE A 334 -36.45 -9.23 -10.89
C PHE A 334 -34.95 -8.95 -10.92
N VAL A 335 -34.28 -9.06 -9.76
CA VAL A 335 -32.80 -8.97 -9.66
C VAL A 335 -32.15 -10.13 -10.41
N ASP A 336 -31.46 -9.82 -11.51
CA ASP A 336 -31.02 -10.77 -12.54
C ASP A 336 -29.70 -11.52 -12.22
N GLU A 337 -29.47 -11.85 -10.95
CA GLU A 337 -28.23 -12.50 -10.50
C GLU A 337 -28.08 -13.95 -11.00
N LYS A 338 -26.81 -14.39 -11.14
CA LYS A 338 -26.44 -15.52 -12.00
C LYS A 338 -25.80 -16.70 -11.25
N LEU A 339 -26.44 -17.85 -11.42
CA LEU A 339 -25.92 -19.21 -11.23
C LEU A 339 -25.42 -19.53 -9.81
N SER A 340 -26.29 -20.17 -9.03
CA SER A 340 -25.96 -20.74 -7.72
C SER A 340 -26.50 -22.16 -7.60
N ALA A 341 -25.72 -23.04 -6.99
CA ALA A 341 -26.05 -24.44 -6.75
C ALA A 341 -25.81 -24.86 -5.29
N PHE A 342 -25.66 -23.87 -4.42
CA PHE A 342 -25.68 -24.06 -2.98
C PHE A 342 -27.01 -23.48 -2.50
N PHE A 343 -27.91 -24.35 -2.07
CA PHE A 343 -29.31 -24.02 -1.85
C PHE A 343 -29.59 -23.87 -0.36
N VAL A 344 -30.38 -22.86 0.01
CA VAL A 344 -30.64 -22.53 1.42
C VAL A 344 -32.11 -22.15 1.62
N SER A 345 -32.74 -22.76 2.62
CA SER A 345 -34.10 -22.50 3.06
C SER A 345 -34.09 -21.55 4.24
N VAL A 346 -34.78 -20.41 4.13
CA VAL A 346 -34.73 -19.32 5.12
C VAL A 346 -35.98 -19.37 6.04
N PRO A 347 -35.83 -19.16 7.36
CA PRO A 347 -36.97 -19.03 8.26
C PRO A 347 -37.88 -17.86 7.90
N ASN A 348 -39.21 -18.10 7.85
CA ASN A 348 -40.24 -17.12 7.46
C ASN A 348 -40.18 -15.78 8.21
N LYS A 349 -39.57 -15.72 9.40
CA LYS A 349 -39.36 -14.48 10.18
C LYS A 349 -38.55 -13.42 9.40
N TYR A 350 -37.64 -13.85 8.53
CA TYR A 350 -36.79 -12.99 7.69
C TYR A 350 -37.37 -12.73 6.30
N ILE A 351 -38.48 -13.39 5.90
CA ILE A 351 -39.04 -13.33 4.54
C ILE A 351 -40.16 -12.29 4.46
N THR A 352 -40.29 -11.57 3.34
CA THR A 352 -41.36 -10.59 3.10
C THR A 352 -42.76 -11.21 3.19
N ASN A 353 -43.78 -10.41 3.52
CA ASN A 353 -45.15 -10.91 3.73
C ASN A 353 -45.76 -11.52 2.44
N ASN A 354 -45.44 -10.95 1.29
CA ASN A 354 -45.76 -11.46 -0.05
C ASN A 354 -44.79 -12.56 -0.52
N ARG A 355 -43.89 -13.04 0.35
CA ARG A 355 -43.00 -14.19 0.11
C ARG A 355 -42.21 -14.07 -1.19
N SER A 356 -41.61 -12.90 -1.41
CA SER A 356 -40.78 -12.61 -2.58
C SER A 356 -39.28 -12.47 -2.26
N GLY A 357 -38.89 -12.22 -1.01
CA GLY A 357 -37.47 -12.15 -0.67
C GLY A 357 -37.19 -11.99 0.81
N ILE A 358 -35.93 -11.71 1.16
CA ILE A 358 -35.58 -11.29 2.53
C ILE A 358 -36.09 -9.86 2.75
N LYS A 359 -36.65 -9.59 3.94
CA LYS A 359 -37.04 -8.23 4.35
C LYS A 359 -35.80 -7.34 4.45
N TYR A 360 -35.92 -6.09 4.01
CA TYR A 360 -34.81 -5.13 4.05
C TYR A 360 -34.23 -4.93 5.46
N ASP A 361 -35.09 -4.86 6.48
CA ASP A 361 -34.73 -4.76 7.92
C ASP A 361 -34.01 -5.99 8.49
N SER A 362 -33.96 -7.07 7.71
CA SER A 362 -33.51 -8.40 8.12
C SER A 362 -32.30 -8.88 7.32
N LEU A 363 -31.88 -8.14 6.27
CA LEU A 363 -30.91 -8.62 5.28
C LEU A 363 -29.55 -8.95 5.89
N GLU A 364 -28.97 -8.02 6.65
CA GLU A 364 -27.68 -8.16 7.34
C GLU A 364 -27.69 -9.36 8.31
N LYS A 365 -28.67 -9.41 9.21
CA LYS A 365 -28.85 -10.50 10.19
C LYS A 365 -29.17 -11.86 9.56
N CYS A 366 -29.71 -11.87 8.34
CA CYS A 366 -29.89 -13.08 7.55
C CYS A 366 -28.54 -13.51 6.94
N ALA A 367 -27.80 -12.56 6.35
CA ALA A 367 -26.49 -12.77 5.77
C ALA A 367 -25.48 -13.36 6.77
N GLU A 368 -25.37 -12.78 7.99
CA GLU A 368 -24.54 -13.31 9.08
C GLU A 368 -24.84 -14.78 9.39
N LYS A 369 -26.12 -15.13 9.46
CA LYS A 369 -26.60 -16.47 9.82
C LYS A 369 -26.37 -17.49 8.72
N ILE A 370 -26.48 -17.06 7.46
CA ILE A 370 -26.13 -17.86 6.29
C ILE A 370 -24.61 -18.03 6.23
N GLU A 371 -23.81 -16.98 6.45
CA GLU A 371 -22.35 -17.06 6.48
C GLU A 371 -21.88 -18.09 7.52
N HIS A 372 -22.38 -17.99 8.76
CA HIS A 372 -22.08 -18.92 9.84
C HIS A 372 -22.48 -20.38 9.51
N GLY A 373 -23.68 -20.59 8.96
CA GLY A 373 -24.14 -21.92 8.55
C GLY A 373 -23.30 -22.52 7.42
N ILE A 374 -22.91 -21.71 6.42
CA ILE A 374 -22.07 -22.18 5.30
C ILE A 374 -20.66 -22.56 5.79
N LEU A 375 -20.07 -21.79 6.72
CA LEU A 375 -18.80 -22.16 7.35
C LEU A 375 -18.92 -23.45 8.17
N SER A 376 -20.06 -23.68 8.82
CA SER A 376 -20.33 -24.91 9.57
C SER A 376 -20.39 -26.14 8.63
N VAL A 377 -21.10 -26.04 7.50
CA VAL A 377 -21.07 -27.09 6.45
C VAL A 377 -19.65 -27.22 5.86
N ALA A 378 -18.91 -26.12 5.70
CA ALA A 378 -17.56 -26.15 5.13
C ALA A 378 -16.56 -26.94 6.01
N ASP A 379 -16.65 -26.81 7.34
CA ASP A 379 -15.80 -27.56 8.26
C ASP A 379 -16.26 -29.03 8.42
N GLU A 380 -17.56 -29.29 8.59
CA GLU A 380 -18.13 -30.64 8.70
C GLU A 380 -17.76 -31.50 7.47
N TYR A 381 -17.79 -30.89 6.29
CA TYR A 381 -17.51 -31.56 5.01
C TYR A 381 -16.12 -31.28 4.44
N LYS A 382 -15.15 -30.77 5.23
CA LYS A 382 -13.81 -30.38 4.75
C LYS A 382 -13.06 -31.44 3.93
N ARG A 383 -13.28 -32.73 4.24
CA ARG A 383 -12.77 -33.87 3.46
C ARG A 383 -13.24 -33.94 1.99
N LEU A 384 -14.18 -33.09 1.58
CA LEU A 384 -14.67 -32.97 0.21
C LEU A 384 -14.11 -31.75 -0.54
N PHE A 385 -13.53 -30.76 0.15
CA PHE A 385 -13.01 -29.54 -0.47
C PHE A 385 -11.54 -29.70 -0.87
N VAL A 386 -11.28 -30.72 -1.67
CA VAL A 386 -9.94 -31.10 -2.11
C VAL A 386 -9.73 -30.69 -3.58
N LEU A 387 -8.69 -29.89 -3.80
CA LEU A 387 -8.11 -29.62 -5.11
C LEU A 387 -6.97 -30.63 -5.36
N ASP A 388 -6.96 -31.23 -6.55
CA ASP A 388 -6.00 -32.22 -6.99
C ASP A 388 -5.08 -31.54 -8.02
N MET A 389 -3.79 -31.38 -7.69
CA MET A 389 -2.80 -30.74 -8.57
C MET A 389 -2.29 -31.76 -9.58
N GLN A 390 -2.56 -31.51 -10.86
CA GLN A 390 -2.28 -32.42 -11.98
C GLN A 390 -1.48 -31.70 -13.07
N GLU A 391 -0.59 -32.40 -13.77
CA GLU A 391 0.14 -31.80 -14.89
C GLU A 391 -0.82 -31.35 -16.00
N ASN A 392 -0.55 -30.19 -16.61
CA ASN A 392 -1.37 -29.61 -17.65
C ASN A 392 -1.07 -30.29 -19.00
N PRO A 393 -2.02 -31.04 -19.60
CA PRO A 393 -1.77 -31.79 -20.84
C PRO A 393 -1.55 -30.89 -22.07
N ASN A 394 -1.68 -29.56 -21.92
CA ASN A 394 -1.40 -28.58 -22.97
C ASN A 394 -0.05 -27.85 -22.75
N LEU A 395 0.53 -27.94 -21.55
CA LEU A 395 1.74 -27.22 -21.13
C LEU A 395 2.58 -28.12 -20.20
N PRO A 396 3.44 -29.00 -20.75
CA PRO A 396 4.28 -29.89 -19.97
C PRO A 396 5.16 -29.13 -18.96
N GLY A 397 5.35 -29.71 -17.77
CA GLY A 397 6.06 -29.06 -16.66
C GLY A 397 5.27 -27.99 -15.91
N TYR A 398 4.10 -27.57 -16.40
CA TYR A 398 3.14 -26.75 -15.67
C TYR A 398 2.00 -27.61 -15.11
N TYR A 399 1.47 -27.21 -13.96
CA TYR A 399 0.37 -27.88 -13.28
C TYR A 399 -0.91 -27.04 -13.35
N MET A 400 -2.05 -27.71 -13.16
CA MET A 400 -3.35 -27.09 -12.90
C MET A 400 -3.98 -27.70 -11.65
N LEU A 401 -4.92 -26.97 -11.04
CA LEU A 401 -5.74 -27.48 -9.94
C LEU A 401 -7.09 -27.97 -10.47
N SER A 402 -7.50 -29.17 -10.05
CA SER A 402 -8.79 -29.76 -10.42
C SER A 402 -9.60 -30.14 -9.18
N PRO A 403 -10.87 -29.71 -9.03
CA PRO A 403 -11.67 -30.10 -7.87
C PRO A 403 -12.03 -31.59 -7.89
N LYS A 404 -11.52 -32.33 -6.89
CA LYS A 404 -11.64 -33.79 -6.74
C LYS A 404 -13.08 -34.26 -6.50
N GLN A 405 -13.95 -33.37 -6.04
CA GLN A 405 -15.38 -33.59 -5.85
C GLN A 405 -16.19 -32.46 -6.49
N TYR A 406 -17.36 -32.80 -7.06
CA TYR A 406 -18.20 -31.79 -7.73
C TYR A 406 -18.75 -30.75 -6.74
N VAL A 407 -18.99 -31.15 -5.48
CA VAL A 407 -19.46 -30.26 -4.40
C VAL A 407 -18.59 -29.00 -4.21
N PHE A 408 -17.27 -29.10 -4.39
CA PHE A 408 -16.37 -27.95 -4.32
C PHE A 408 -16.72 -26.89 -5.38
N LYS A 409 -17.08 -27.32 -6.61
CA LYS A 409 -17.45 -26.40 -7.71
C LYS A 409 -18.72 -25.62 -7.38
N PHE A 410 -19.67 -26.22 -6.67
CA PHE A 410 -20.89 -25.55 -6.23
C PHE A 410 -20.65 -24.54 -5.11
N PHE A 411 -19.85 -24.91 -4.09
CA PHE A 411 -19.41 -23.99 -3.05
C PHE A 411 -18.63 -22.82 -3.64
N TYR A 412 -17.54 -23.09 -4.37
CA TYR A 412 -16.68 -22.06 -4.97
C TYR A 412 -17.46 -21.10 -5.88
N ASN A 413 -18.41 -21.61 -6.68
CA ASN A 413 -19.27 -20.74 -7.49
C ASN A 413 -20.15 -19.85 -6.60
N TYR A 414 -20.87 -20.42 -5.61
CA TYR A 414 -21.73 -19.64 -4.71
C TYR A 414 -20.96 -18.57 -3.94
N VAL A 415 -19.80 -18.91 -3.37
CA VAL A 415 -18.96 -17.99 -2.59
C VAL A 415 -18.45 -16.82 -3.42
N ASN A 416 -18.32 -17.01 -4.74
CA ASN A 416 -17.84 -15.96 -5.65
C ASN A 416 -18.95 -15.19 -6.36
N THR A 417 -20.12 -15.79 -6.64
CA THR A 417 -21.27 -15.08 -7.23
C THR A 417 -22.19 -14.41 -6.20
N SER A 418 -22.18 -14.86 -4.94
CA SER A 418 -23.12 -14.38 -3.93
C SER A 418 -22.80 -12.97 -3.43
N THR A 419 -23.76 -12.06 -3.58
CA THR A 419 -23.72 -10.70 -3.01
C THR A 419 -23.85 -10.69 -1.49
N ILE A 420 -24.36 -11.77 -0.90
CA ILE A 420 -24.75 -11.88 0.52
C ILE A 420 -23.58 -12.33 1.42
N VAL A 421 -22.63 -13.14 0.92
CA VAL A 421 -21.56 -13.76 1.75
C VAL A 421 -20.15 -13.29 1.38
N LYS A 422 -19.96 -11.99 1.12
CA LYS A 422 -18.66 -11.42 0.72
C LYS A 422 -17.52 -11.73 1.70
N GLY A 423 -17.81 -11.81 3.00
CA GLY A 423 -16.84 -12.16 4.06
C GLY A 423 -16.44 -13.64 4.11
N LEU A 424 -17.08 -14.51 3.32
CA LEU A 424 -16.85 -15.95 3.36
C LEU A 424 -15.72 -16.44 2.46
N ARG A 425 -15.29 -15.65 1.45
CA ARG A 425 -14.23 -16.02 0.48
C ARG A 425 -12.93 -16.47 1.17
N GLU A 426 -12.34 -15.58 1.98
CA GLU A 426 -11.08 -15.84 2.67
C GLU A 426 -11.17 -17.02 3.65
N LYS A 427 -12.33 -17.14 4.32
CA LYS A 427 -12.64 -18.13 5.35
C LYS A 427 -12.88 -19.52 4.76
N PHE A 428 -13.59 -19.62 3.64
CA PHE A 428 -13.79 -20.87 2.91
C PHE A 428 -12.46 -21.46 2.44
N GLY A 429 -11.50 -20.61 2.04
CA GLY A 429 -10.13 -21.02 1.75
C GLY A 429 -9.49 -21.86 2.86
N ASN A 430 -9.78 -21.58 4.13
CA ASN A 430 -9.23 -22.34 5.27
C ASN A 430 -9.69 -23.80 5.28
N SER A 431 -10.88 -24.10 4.73
CA SER A 431 -11.43 -25.46 4.62
C SER A 431 -10.93 -26.21 3.39
N VAL A 432 -10.24 -25.54 2.46
CA VAL A 432 -9.70 -26.14 1.23
C VAL A 432 -8.40 -26.88 1.51
N SER A 433 -8.21 -28.03 0.86
CA SER A 433 -6.93 -28.76 0.85
C SER A 433 -6.43 -28.99 -0.57
N VAL A 434 -5.11 -29.02 -0.76
CA VAL A 434 -4.43 -29.28 -2.03
C VAL A 434 -3.66 -30.60 -1.93
N VAL A 435 -3.92 -31.52 -2.85
CA VAL A 435 -3.10 -32.73 -3.08
C VAL A 435 -2.04 -32.37 -4.11
N PHE A 436 -0.77 -32.60 -3.77
CA PHE A 436 0.38 -32.40 -4.66
C PHE A 436 0.69 -33.70 -5.44
N PRO A 437 1.32 -33.64 -6.63
CA PRO A 437 1.55 -34.81 -7.47
C PRO A 437 2.26 -35.98 -6.77
N ASP A 438 3.27 -35.68 -5.95
CA ASP A 438 4.05 -36.68 -5.21
C ASP A 438 3.49 -37.00 -3.80
N GLY A 439 2.43 -36.28 -3.37
CA GLY A 439 1.90 -36.32 -2.01
C GLY A 439 0.54 -37.01 -1.93
N GLY A 440 0.49 -38.21 -1.35
CA GLY A 440 -0.76 -38.96 -1.19
C GLY A 440 -1.78 -38.33 -0.23
N GLU A 441 -1.37 -37.39 0.63
CA GLU A 441 -2.23 -36.73 1.63
C GLU A 441 -2.56 -35.27 1.25
N PRO A 442 -3.82 -34.82 1.40
CA PRO A 442 -4.19 -33.43 1.17
C PRO A 442 -3.57 -32.47 2.19
N VAL A 443 -2.87 -31.44 1.72
CA VAL A 443 -2.31 -30.36 2.53
C VAL A 443 -3.34 -29.25 2.68
N LEU A 444 -3.74 -28.91 3.92
CA LEU A 444 -4.68 -27.82 4.19
C LEU A 444 -4.11 -26.47 3.69
N PHE A 445 -4.88 -25.72 2.90
CA PHE A 445 -4.42 -24.47 2.28
C PHE A 445 -4.01 -23.40 3.30
N GLU A 446 -4.61 -23.38 4.49
CA GLU A 446 -4.18 -22.51 5.59
C GLU A 446 -2.69 -22.65 5.92
N ASN A 447 -2.12 -23.86 5.78
CA ASN A 447 -0.69 -24.11 6.00
C ASN A 447 0.19 -23.66 4.82
N ILE A 448 -0.36 -23.63 3.60
CA ILE A 448 0.30 -23.05 2.43
C ILE A 448 0.34 -21.51 2.57
N ARG A 449 -0.80 -20.89 2.94
CA ARG A 449 -0.94 -19.44 3.15
C ARG A 449 0.02 -18.89 4.21
N LYS A 450 0.34 -19.64 5.28
CA LYS A 450 1.28 -19.20 6.33
C LYS A 450 2.67 -18.85 5.78
N ASN A 451 3.12 -19.57 4.75
CA ASN A 451 4.34 -19.31 4.00
C ASN A 451 4.02 -18.88 2.55
N GLY A 452 2.88 -18.21 2.35
CA GLY A 452 2.39 -17.75 1.05
C GLY A 452 2.67 -16.27 0.84
N PHE A 453 3.43 -15.94 -0.19
CA PHE A 453 3.84 -14.57 -0.51
C PHE A 453 3.46 -14.18 -1.95
N PHE A 454 3.06 -12.93 -2.15
CA PHE A 454 2.71 -12.42 -3.48
C PHE A 454 3.45 -11.14 -3.87
N SER A 455 3.62 -10.96 -5.18
CA SER A 455 3.93 -9.69 -5.86
C SER A 455 2.82 -9.38 -6.87
N GLU A 456 2.55 -8.11 -7.12
CA GLU A 456 1.57 -7.66 -8.10
C GLU A 456 2.11 -6.48 -8.92
N ARG A 457 2.10 -6.61 -10.26
CA ARG A 457 2.40 -5.50 -11.16
C ARG A 457 1.10 -4.76 -11.51
N GLY A 458 1.09 -3.45 -11.23
CA GLY A 458 0.03 -2.53 -11.63
C GLY A 458 0.41 -1.72 -12.86
N GLY A 459 -0.59 -1.34 -13.68
CA GLY A 459 -0.41 -0.47 -14.84
C GLY A 459 0.06 -1.18 -16.12
N VAL A 460 -0.10 -2.51 -16.22
CA VAL A 460 0.24 -3.29 -17.42
C VAL A 460 -0.73 -2.95 -18.54
N SER A 461 -0.20 -2.55 -19.69
CA SER A 461 -0.98 -2.25 -20.90
C SER A 461 -1.47 -3.52 -21.61
N LYS A 462 -2.49 -3.36 -22.46
CA LYS A 462 -2.93 -4.43 -23.37
C LYS A 462 -1.82 -4.89 -24.31
N GLU A 463 -0.95 -3.98 -24.74
CA GLU A 463 0.17 -4.27 -25.65
C GLU A 463 1.20 -5.21 -25.00
N GLU A 464 1.58 -4.94 -23.75
CA GLU A 464 2.48 -5.79 -22.95
C GLU A 464 1.87 -7.15 -22.55
N HIS A 465 0.53 -7.25 -22.53
CA HIS A 465 -0.18 -8.51 -22.37
C HIS A 465 -0.17 -9.32 -23.67
N GLU A 466 -0.55 -8.72 -24.80
CA GLU A 466 -0.69 -9.39 -26.10
C GLU A 466 0.66 -9.79 -26.71
N ASP A 467 1.76 -9.07 -26.45
CA ASP A 467 3.11 -9.45 -26.90
C ASP A 467 3.81 -10.47 -25.97
N GLY A 468 3.23 -10.74 -24.80
CA GLY A 468 3.74 -11.67 -23.80
C GLY A 468 4.95 -11.17 -23.01
N SER A 469 5.28 -9.89 -23.04
CA SER A 469 6.34 -9.29 -22.22
C SER A 469 5.97 -9.28 -20.74
N ALA A 470 4.74 -8.87 -20.39
CA ALA A 470 4.23 -8.94 -19.02
C ALA A 470 4.20 -10.38 -18.48
N ARG A 471 3.90 -11.36 -19.34
CA ARG A 471 3.90 -12.79 -19.02
C ARG A 471 5.30 -13.30 -18.64
N LYS A 472 6.36 -12.84 -19.31
CA LYS A 472 7.77 -13.13 -18.96
C LYS A 472 8.21 -12.39 -17.70
N ALA A 473 7.69 -11.19 -17.47
CA ALA A 473 8.00 -10.41 -16.28
C ALA A 473 7.56 -11.15 -14.99
N LEU A 474 6.44 -11.89 -15.02
CA LEU A 474 6.02 -12.75 -13.90
C LEU A 474 7.04 -13.84 -13.53
N GLU A 475 7.80 -14.36 -14.49
CA GLU A 475 8.84 -15.36 -14.24
C GLU A 475 10.03 -14.72 -13.52
N GLN A 476 10.40 -13.50 -13.92
CA GLN A 476 11.42 -12.68 -13.25
C GLN A 476 11.01 -12.29 -11.83
N ASP A 477 9.74 -11.92 -11.63
CA ASP A 477 9.19 -11.63 -10.30
C ASP A 477 9.31 -12.84 -9.36
N ILE A 478 8.96 -14.04 -9.85
CA ILE A 478 9.12 -15.28 -9.08
C ILE A 478 10.58 -15.58 -8.76
N GLU A 479 11.53 -15.31 -9.66
CA GLU A 479 12.97 -15.46 -9.35
C GLU A 479 13.45 -14.43 -8.31
N GLN A 480 13.01 -13.17 -8.39
CA GLN A 480 13.32 -12.13 -7.41
C GLN A 480 12.76 -12.48 -6.02
N MET A 481 11.49 -12.92 -5.95
CA MET A 481 10.84 -13.39 -4.73
C MET A 481 11.58 -14.60 -4.12
N ASN A 482 12.02 -15.56 -4.94
CA ASN A 482 12.83 -16.71 -4.51
C ASN A 482 14.17 -16.27 -3.89
N ASN A 483 14.85 -15.29 -4.51
CA ASN A 483 16.12 -14.76 -4.02
C ASN A 483 15.97 -13.98 -2.71
N TRP A 484 14.75 -13.58 -2.34
CA TRP A 484 14.45 -12.89 -1.07
C TRP A 484 13.97 -13.81 0.04
N TYR A 485 13.23 -14.88 -0.28
CA TYR A 485 12.73 -15.83 0.73
C TYR A 485 13.68 -17.01 1.00
N GLY A 486 14.42 -17.47 -0.02
CA GLY A 486 15.22 -18.70 0.05
C GLY A 486 14.43 -19.95 -0.34
N ARG A 487 15.14 -21.04 -0.70
CA ARG A 487 14.54 -22.25 -1.31
C ARG A 487 14.33 -23.41 -0.35
N ASP A 488 14.86 -23.34 0.87
CA ASP A 488 14.99 -24.49 1.78
C ASP A 488 13.75 -24.78 2.64
N VAL A 489 12.69 -23.97 2.51
CA VAL A 489 11.46 -24.04 3.31
C VAL A 489 10.25 -24.29 2.42
N ASN A 490 9.31 -25.12 2.87
CA ASN A 490 8.03 -25.34 2.19
C ASN A 490 7.22 -24.03 2.15
N HIS A 491 6.99 -23.48 0.96
CA HIS A 491 6.39 -22.16 0.77
C HIS A 491 5.69 -22.03 -0.59
N ALA A 492 4.96 -20.92 -0.79
CA ALA A 492 4.31 -20.61 -2.05
C ALA A 492 4.56 -19.15 -2.45
N LEU A 493 4.95 -18.94 -3.71
CA LEU A 493 5.13 -17.63 -4.31
C LEU A 493 4.08 -17.41 -5.39
N LEU A 494 3.51 -16.21 -5.46
CA LEU A 494 2.55 -15.76 -6.47
C LEU A 494 3.02 -14.45 -7.09
N ALA A 495 3.29 -14.43 -8.39
CA ALA A 495 3.38 -13.19 -9.15
C ALA A 495 2.11 -13.04 -9.99
N LYS A 496 1.48 -11.87 -9.98
CA LYS A 496 0.29 -11.57 -10.79
C LYS A 496 0.34 -10.17 -11.42
N TYR A 497 -0.42 -9.97 -12.48
CA TYR A 497 -0.71 -8.63 -13.00
C TYR A 497 -2.15 -8.54 -13.48
N ARG A 498 -2.69 -7.32 -13.43
CA ARG A 498 -3.98 -6.98 -14.04
C ARG A 498 -3.75 -5.98 -15.17
N TRP A 499 -4.46 -6.17 -16.26
CA TRP A 499 -4.52 -5.26 -17.40
C TRP A 499 -5.97 -4.92 -17.69
N ASP A 500 -6.22 -3.67 -18.07
CA ASP A 500 -7.52 -3.18 -18.51
C ASP A 500 -7.34 -2.08 -19.57
N VAL A 501 -8.35 -1.89 -20.42
CA VAL A 501 -8.38 -0.84 -21.44
C VAL A 501 -9.29 0.29 -20.93
N PRO A 502 -8.72 1.46 -20.53
CA PRO A 502 -9.46 2.51 -19.85
C PRO A 502 -10.72 2.97 -20.60
N GLY A 503 -11.86 2.94 -19.90
CA GLY A 503 -13.17 3.30 -20.47
C GLY A 503 -13.91 2.15 -21.17
N THR A 504 -13.46 0.90 -21.01
CA THR A 504 -14.13 -0.29 -21.56
C THR A 504 -14.24 -1.42 -20.51
N ASP A 505 -15.06 -2.44 -20.81
CA ASP A 505 -15.10 -3.71 -20.05
C ASP A 505 -13.99 -4.70 -20.48
N GLU A 506 -13.04 -4.30 -21.35
CA GLU A 506 -11.96 -5.18 -21.80
C GLU A 506 -10.79 -5.17 -20.81
N GLY A 507 -10.51 -6.34 -20.22
CA GLY A 507 -9.42 -6.54 -19.28
C GLY A 507 -9.31 -7.98 -18.77
N GLY A 508 -8.23 -8.25 -18.04
CA GLY A 508 -7.90 -9.57 -17.53
C GLY A 508 -6.90 -9.55 -16.38
N GLU A 509 -6.75 -10.70 -15.73
CA GLU A 509 -5.77 -10.94 -14.68
C GLU A 509 -4.98 -12.21 -15.02
N GLU A 510 -3.67 -12.12 -14.95
CA GLU A 510 -2.72 -13.21 -15.19
C GLU A 510 -1.93 -13.50 -13.92
N TYR A 511 -1.54 -14.77 -13.74
CA TYR A 511 -0.81 -15.22 -12.56
C TYR A 511 0.21 -16.31 -12.88
N LEU A 512 1.21 -16.39 -12.01
CA LEU A 512 2.16 -17.49 -11.91
C LEU A 512 2.34 -17.83 -10.43
N TYR A 513 1.94 -19.04 -10.05
CA TYR A 513 2.28 -19.63 -8.76
C TYR A 513 3.51 -20.51 -8.92
N LYS A 514 4.39 -20.48 -7.91
CA LYS A 514 5.44 -21.49 -7.71
C LYS A 514 5.36 -22.03 -6.29
N PHE A 515 5.08 -23.32 -6.16
CA PHE A 515 5.00 -24.03 -4.89
C PHE A 515 6.28 -24.81 -4.64
N TYR A 516 6.82 -24.70 -3.42
CA TYR A 516 7.94 -25.47 -2.91
C TYR A 516 7.43 -26.47 -1.87
N LYS A 517 7.58 -27.77 -2.14
CA LYS A 517 7.15 -28.83 -1.21
C LYS A 517 8.14 -29.99 -1.18
N ASP A 518 8.73 -30.20 -0.02
CA ASP A 518 9.62 -31.32 0.36
C ASP A 518 10.81 -31.54 -0.60
N GLY A 519 11.30 -30.46 -1.22
CA GLY A 519 12.39 -30.45 -2.19
C GLY A 519 11.95 -30.35 -3.65
N ASN A 520 10.66 -30.52 -3.96
CA ASN A 520 10.11 -30.44 -5.30
C ASN A 520 9.52 -29.05 -5.60
N GLU A 521 9.65 -28.59 -6.86
CA GLU A 521 9.10 -27.33 -7.37
C GLU A 521 7.91 -27.60 -8.30
N PHE A 522 6.77 -26.91 -8.09
CA PHE A 522 5.58 -27.02 -8.94
C PHE A 522 5.15 -25.64 -9.44
N LEU A 523 5.15 -25.41 -10.76
CA LEU A 523 4.68 -24.16 -11.37
C LEU A 523 3.21 -24.31 -11.84
N MET A 524 2.37 -23.31 -11.56
CA MET A 524 1.02 -23.20 -12.12
C MET A 524 0.82 -21.81 -12.72
N ALA A 525 0.40 -21.74 -13.98
CA ALA A 525 0.25 -20.50 -14.73
C ALA A 525 -1.20 -20.28 -15.23
N SER A 526 -1.62 -19.02 -15.32
CA SER A 526 -2.76 -18.63 -16.15
C SER A 526 -2.49 -19.00 -17.61
N ASP A 527 -3.48 -19.51 -18.33
CA ASP A 527 -3.37 -19.89 -19.74
C ASP A 527 -3.75 -18.74 -20.71
N GLY A 528 -3.75 -17.49 -20.23
CA GLY A 528 -4.41 -16.33 -20.88
C GLY A 528 -5.94 -16.47 -21.08
N GLY A 529 -6.49 -17.69 -20.96
CA GLY A 529 -7.78 -18.10 -21.52
C GLY A 529 -8.85 -18.49 -20.51
N LYS A 530 -8.67 -18.18 -19.21
CA LYS A 530 -9.61 -18.47 -18.11
C LYS A 530 -9.93 -19.98 -17.92
N ARG A 531 -9.14 -20.90 -18.48
CA ARG A 531 -9.35 -22.36 -18.34
C ARG A 531 -8.65 -22.89 -17.10
N VAL A 532 -7.41 -22.47 -16.88
CA VAL A 532 -6.73 -22.71 -15.59
C VAL A 532 -7.33 -21.75 -14.58
N LYS A 533 -7.68 -22.27 -13.40
CA LYS A 533 -8.16 -21.49 -12.27
C LYS A 533 -7.24 -21.68 -11.09
N ASP A 534 -6.87 -20.57 -10.47
CA ASP A 534 -6.13 -20.53 -9.21
C ASP A 534 -7.03 -20.81 -8.00
N TYR A 535 -8.35 -20.69 -8.16
CA TYR A 535 -9.36 -20.79 -7.12
C TYR A 535 -9.22 -19.74 -6.00
N GLU A 536 -8.76 -18.53 -6.34
CA GLU A 536 -8.46 -17.44 -5.40
C GLU A 536 -7.46 -17.86 -4.28
N LEU A 537 -6.57 -18.84 -4.55
CA LEU A 537 -5.55 -19.29 -3.59
C LEU A 537 -4.45 -18.25 -3.31
N GLY A 538 -4.47 -17.08 -3.95
CA GLY A 538 -3.69 -15.91 -3.55
C GLY A 538 -4.32 -15.14 -2.39
N ALA A 539 -5.60 -15.36 -2.09
CA ALA A 539 -6.33 -14.60 -1.07
C ALA A 539 -5.72 -14.84 0.32
N GLY A 540 -5.21 -13.76 0.93
CA GLY A 540 -4.55 -13.78 2.23
C GLY A 540 -3.06 -14.18 2.20
N PHE A 541 -2.42 -14.28 1.04
CA PHE A 541 -0.95 -14.27 0.96
C PHE A 541 -0.43 -12.91 1.46
N LYS A 542 0.74 -12.90 2.10
CA LYS A 542 1.42 -11.65 2.45
C LYS A 542 2.05 -11.04 1.20
N SER A 543 2.10 -9.72 1.07
CA SER A 543 2.97 -9.14 0.03
C SER A 543 4.44 -9.45 0.38
N ILE A 544 5.24 -9.92 -0.59
CA ILE A 544 6.65 -10.29 -0.38
C ILE A 544 7.47 -9.16 0.27
N ILE A 545 7.08 -7.90 -0.01
CA ILE A 545 7.72 -6.71 0.54
C ILE A 545 7.66 -6.63 2.07
N SER A 546 6.68 -7.29 2.73
CA SER A 546 6.62 -7.26 4.20
C SER A 546 7.87 -7.85 4.84
N LEU A 547 8.44 -8.89 4.23
CA LEU A 547 9.68 -9.52 4.70
C LEU A 547 10.89 -8.59 4.64
N LYS A 548 10.94 -7.73 3.61
CA LYS A 548 11.99 -6.71 3.45
C LYS A 548 11.77 -5.52 4.38
N LEU A 549 10.52 -5.18 4.66
CA LEU A 549 10.16 -4.09 5.56
C LEU A 549 10.28 -4.47 7.04
N ASP A 550 10.15 -5.75 7.41
CA ASP A 550 10.35 -6.23 8.79
C ASP A 550 11.77 -5.88 9.34
N ASP A 551 12.79 -5.75 8.48
CA ASP A 551 14.15 -5.32 8.85
C ASP A 551 14.22 -3.83 9.27
N CYS A 552 13.41 -2.96 8.65
CA CYS A 552 13.42 -1.50 8.87
C CYS A 552 12.20 -0.97 9.64
N ILE A 553 11.12 -1.76 9.81
CA ILE A 553 9.86 -1.37 10.47
C ILE A 553 9.60 -2.29 11.67
N LYS A 554 10.17 -1.96 12.82
CA LYS A 554 10.09 -2.80 14.03
C LYS A 554 8.80 -2.54 14.79
N ASN A 555 8.04 -3.61 15.05
CA ASN A 555 6.72 -3.53 15.70
C ASN A 555 5.74 -2.55 15.01
N GLY A 556 5.84 -2.40 13.69
CA GLY A 556 5.01 -1.47 12.91
C GLY A 556 5.41 0.01 13.02
N MET A 557 6.57 0.33 13.62
CA MET A 557 7.11 1.69 13.74
C MET A 557 8.43 1.84 12.98
N VAL A 558 8.68 3.02 12.41
CA VAL A 558 9.99 3.41 11.87
C VAL A 558 10.78 4.14 12.97
N GLU A 559 12.01 3.69 13.25
CA GLU A 559 12.79 4.15 14.41
C GLU A 559 13.49 5.50 14.19
N ASP A 560 14.19 5.71 13.06
CA ASP A 560 14.87 6.97 12.74
C ASP A 560 14.91 7.28 11.23
N GLU A 561 15.57 8.40 10.84
CA GLU A 561 15.64 8.84 9.44
C GLU A 561 16.40 7.89 8.49
N ASN A 562 17.12 6.89 9.02
CA ASN A 562 17.77 5.87 8.21
C ASN A 562 16.76 4.77 7.89
N SER A 563 16.09 4.23 8.91
CA SER A 563 14.98 3.29 8.75
C SER A 563 13.89 3.83 7.83
N LEU A 564 13.63 5.16 7.84
CA LEU A 564 12.70 5.81 6.93
C LEU A 564 13.18 5.78 5.47
N ALA A 565 14.46 6.08 5.23
CA ALA A 565 15.06 6.06 3.90
C ALA A 565 15.13 4.64 3.34
N ASP A 566 15.49 3.67 4.18
CA ASP A 566 15.64 2.27 3.80
C ASP A 566 14.27 1.64 3.50
N ALA A 567 13.23 1.96 4.29
CA ALA A 567 11.84 1.56 4.02
C ALA A 567 11.32 2.12 2.69
N PHE A 568 11.60 3.39 2.37
CA PHE A 568 11.24 3.96 1.08
C PHE A 568 12.05 3.35 -0.08
N ALA A 569 13.34 3.07 0.11
CA ALA A 569 14.16 2.41 -0.92
C ALA A 569 13.62 1.00 -1.29
N VAL A 570 13.17 0.22 -0.30
CA VAL A 570 12.51 -1.08 -0.53
C VAL A 570 11.17 -0.95 -1.28
N ILE A 571 10.45 0.15 -1.06
CA ILE A 571 9.16 0.45 -1.72
C ILE A 571 9.40 0.91 -3.17
N ASP A 572 10.42 1.73 -3.42
CA ASP A 572 10.85 2.12 -4.76
C ASP A 572 11.42 0.94 -5.57
N GLU A 573 12.17 0.01 -4.94
CA GLU A 573 12.65 -1.22 -5.60
C GLU A 573 11.49 -2.12 -6.08
N MET A 574 10.37 -2.11 -5.35
CA MET A 574 9.21 -2.97 -5.63
C MET A 574 8.16 -2.36 -6.56
N PHE A 575 7.83 -1.08 -6.41
CA PHE A 575 6.74 -0.43 -7.14
C PHE A 575 7.21 0.65 -8.13
N GLY A 576 8.51 1.00 -8.13
CA GLY A 576 9.03 2.13 -8.89
C GLY A 576 8.33 3.43 -8.49
N GLU A 577 7.62 4.04 -9.44
CA GLU A 577 6.81 5.24 -9.21
C GLU A 577 5.31 4.96 -9.02
N ASN A 578 4.87 3.70 -9.21
CA ASN A 578 3.45 3.31 -9.30
C ASN A 578 2.80 3.06 -7.93
N TYR A 579 2.87 4.02 -7.02
CA TYR A 579 2.19 3.94 -5.72
C TYR A 579 1.73 5.30 -5.17
N ARG A 580 0.82 5.27 -4.19
CA ARG A 580 0.31 6.45 -3.48
C ARG A 580 0.56 6.40 -1.99
N ILE A 581 0.92 7.54 -1.40
CA ILE A 581 1.18 7.74 0.03
C ILE A 581 0.05 8.55 0.66
N ALA A 582 -0.73 7.91 1.52
CA ALA A 582 -1.71 8.54 2.39
C ALA A 582 -1.18 8.59 3.84
N MET A 583 -1.83 9.38 4.71
CA MET A 583 -1.58 9.35 6.16
C MET A 583 -2.90 9.22 6.94
N LYS A 584 -2.96 8.27 7.88
CA LYS A 584 -4.10 8.09 8.80
C LYS A 584 -3.54 7.85 10.21
N TYR A 585 -4.02 8.59 11.21
CA TYR A 585 -3.62 8.46 12.63
C TYR A 585 -2.09 8.37 12.87
N PHE A 586 -1.30 9.22 12.19
CA PHE A 586 0.18 9.22 12.24
C PHE A 586 0.86 7.93 11.72
N GLN A 587 0.15 7.15 10.92
CA GLN A 587 0.68 6.06 10.11
C GLN A 587 0.67 6.46 8.64
N PHE A 588 1.75 6.16 7.92
CA PHE A 588 1.68 6.12 6.46
C PHE A 588 0.83 4.93 6.03
N VAL A 589 0.05 5.14 4.98
CA VAL A 589 -0.72 4.10 4.30
C VAL A 589 -0.33 4.15 2.83
N ILE A 590 0.57 3.27 2.44
CA ILE A 590 1.13 3.18 1.09
C ILE A 590 0.35 2.15 0.30
N THR A 591 -0.14 2.52 -0.89
CA THR A 591 -1.07 1.70 -1.68
C THR A 591 -0.58 1.59 -3.12
N SER A 592 -0.51 0.35 -3.64
CA SER A 592 -0.22 0.04 -5.04
C SER A 592 -0.99 -1.21 -5.44
N GLY A 593 -1.86 -1.13 -6.46
CA GLY A 593 -2.75 -2.23 -6.85
C GLY A 593 -3.62 -2.69 -5.67
N THR A 594 -3.54 -3.99 -5.35
CA THR A 594 -4.17 -4.61 -4.17
C THR A 594 -3.24 -4.67 -2.95
N ALA A 595 -1.96 -4.27 -3.08
CA ALA A 595 -1.03 -4.20 -1.96
C ALA A 595 -1.22 -2.92 -1.14
N GLN A 596 -1.35 -3.09 0.18
CA GLN A 596 -1.39 -1.99 1.14
C GLN A 596 -0.37 -2.22 2.25
N ILE A 597 0.46 -1.21 2.51
CA ILE A 597 1.52 -1.20 3.52
C ILE A 597 1.19 -0.11 4.52
N GLN A 598 1.32 -0.40 5.82
CA GLN A 598 1.00 0.55 6.89
C GLN A 598 2.11 0.56 7.95
N PHE A 599 2.58 1.75 8.34
CA PHE A 599 3.56 1.90 9.42
C PHE A 599 3.48 3.25 10.12
N GLU A 600 3.72 3.25 11.43
CA GLU A 600 3.65 4.41 12.31
C GLU A 600 4.93 5.26 12.25
N ILE A 601 4.74 6.57 12.06
CA ILE A 601 5.79 7.60 12.09
C ILE A 601 5.67 8.54 13.31
N SER A 602 4.70 8.34 14.21
CA SER A 602 4.43 9.27 15.33
C SER A 602 5.57 9.38 16.35
N LYS A 603 6.38 8.31 16.49
CA LYS A 603 7.48 8.20 17.47
C LYS A 603 8.89 8.24 16.85
N ILE A 604 8.99 8.55 15.56
CA ILE A 604 10.26 8.52 14.83
C ILE A 604 11.28 9.49 15.44
N ASN A 605 12.49 9.01 15.73
CA ASN A 605 13.53 9.73 16.46
C ASN A 605 14.53 10.40 15.51
N ILE A 606 14.15 11.55 14.96
CA ILE A 606 14.94 12.27 13.95
C ILE A 606 16.22 12.86 14.58
N LYS A 607 17.38 12.48 14.05
CA LYS A 607 18.69 13.07 14.37
C LYS A 607 19.20 13.94 13.22
N ASN A 608 18.90 13.59 11.97
CA ASN A 608 19.19 14.38 10.78
C ASN A 608 17.89 14.78 10.06
N LEU A 609 17.43 16.00 10.31
CA LEU A 609 16.22 16.55 9.72
C LEU A 609 16.37 16.78 8.21
N LYS A 610 17.56 17.20 7.74
CA LYS A 610 17.81 17.36 6.30
C LYS A 610 17.59 16.05 5.56
N LYS A 611 18.19 14.93 6.02
CA LYS A 611 17.96 13.60 5.42
C LYS A 611 16.48 13.20 5.45
N ALA A 612 15.77 13.44 6.55
CA ALA A 612 14.35 13.11 6.65
C ALA A 612 13.49 13.91 5.66
N CYS A 613 13.73 15.21 5.53
CA CYS A 613 13.05 16.07 4.56
C CYS A 613 13.41 15.68 3.12
N ASP A 614 14.68 15.42 2.81
CA ASP A 614 15.14 15.07 1.45
C ASP A 614 14.49 13.77 0.93
N VAL A 615 14.31 12.77 1.82
CA VAL A 615 13.54 11.55 1.51
C VAL A 615 12.08 11.86 1.23
N LEU A 616 11.45 12.75 1.98
CA LEU A 616 10.05 13.11 1.77
C LEU A 616 9.85 13.96 0.50
N GLU A 617 10.77 14.89 0.21
CA GLU A 617 10.75 15.77 -0.96
C GLU A 617 10.94 14.97 -2.26
N ALA A 618 11.83 13.98 -2.27
CA ALA A 618 11.97 13.02 -3.38
C ALA A 618 10.68 12.23 -3.67
N HIS A 619 9.78 12.16 -2.69
CA HIS A 619 8.53 11.40 -2.73
C HIS A 619 7.28 12.30 -2.85
N GLU A 620 7.42 13.63 -2.96
CA GLU A 620 6.30 14.58 -2.87
C GLU A 620 5.15 14.25 -3.84
N MET A 621 5.47 13.98 -5.11
CA MET A 621 4.49 13.66 -6.16
C MET A 621 3.68 12.37 -5.91
N ARG A 622 4.15 11.51 -5.01
CA ARG A 622 3.52 10.23 -4.65
C ARG A 622 2.50 10.37 -3.52
N PHE A 623 2.49 11.48 -2.78
CA PHE A 623 1.43 11.75 -1.80
C PHE A 623 0.05 11.92 -2.47
N GLU A 624 -1.03 11.62 -1.75
CA GLU A 624 -2.40 11.86 -2.23
C GLU A 624 -2.68 13.35 -2.45
N ASN A 625 -2.08 14.22 -1.62
CA ASN A 625 -2.18 15.67 -1.73
C ASN A 625 -1.04 16.36 -0.95
N HIS A 626 -0.75 17.61 -1.32
CA HIS A 626 0.29 18.44 -0.70
C HIS A 626 -0.02 18.83 0.76
N GLN A 627 -1.28 18.74 1.23
CA GLN A 627 -1.62 18.97 2.65
C GLN A 627 -1.08 17.86 3.56
N ILE A 628 -1.21 16.58 3.14
CA ILE A 628 -0.63 15.45 3.88
C ILE A 628 0.90 15.57 3.92
N PHE A 629 1.54 15.88 2.80
CA PHE A 629 2.98 16.13 2.73
C PHE A 629 3.44 17.19 3.76
N ASN A 630 2.77 18.35 3.81
CA ASN A 630 3.08 19.40 4.80
C ASN A 630 2.85 18.97 6.26
N GLN A 631 1.82 18.16 6.55
CA GLN A 631 1.60 17.60 7.89
C GLN A 631 2.73 16.66 8.31
N VAL A 632 3.22 15.85 7.38
CA VAL A 632 4.30 14.88 7.57
C VAL A 632 5.65 15.59 7.79
N VAL A 633 5.97 16.59 6.97
CA VAL A 633 7.12 17.47 7.19
C VAL A 633 7.03 18.16 8.56
N THR A 634 5.85 18.67 8.93
CA THR A 634 5.60 19.27 10.25
C THR A 634 5.85 18.28 11.40
N LEU A 635 5.53 16.98 11.22
CA LEU A 635 5.82 15.93 12.20
C LEU A 635 7.33 15.68 12.36
N MET A 636 8.09 15.57 11.26
CA MET A 636 9.55 15.39 11.32
C MET A 636 10.22 16.59 12.00
N VAL A 637 9.81 17.81 11.63
CA VAL A 637 10.28 19.06 12.26
C VAL A 637 9.92 19.06 13.76
N ASN A 638 8.70 18.67 14.13
CA ASN A 638 8.27 18.64 15.53
C ASN A 638 9.09 17.63 16.34
N SER A 639 9.31 16.40 15.85
CA SER A 639 10.17 15.40 16.49
C SER A 639 11.58 15.95 16.73
N PHE A 640 12.21 16.51 15.69
CA PHE A 640 13.55 17.11 15.80
C PHE A 640 13.62 18.34 16.72
N THR A 641 12.49 18.98 17.03
CA THR A 641 12.39 20.11 17.98
C THR A 641 12.32 19.65 19.44
N ILE A 642 11.97 18.39 19.74
CA ILE A 642 11.73 17.92 21.12
C ILE A 642 12.97 18.12 21.99
N GLY A 643 12.80 18.84 23.11
CA GLY A 643 13.86 19.11 24.08
C GLY A 643 14.90 20.17 23.68
N LYS A 644 14.76 20.82 22.53
CA LYS A 644 15.68 21.86 22.05
C LYS A 644 15.08 23.25 22.17
N ASP A 645 15.89 24.26 22.47
CA ASP A 645 15.50 25.66 22.30
C ASP A 645 15.59 26.07 20.81
N THR A 646 14.92 27.18 20.47
CA THR A 646 14.83 27.68 19.08
C THR A 646 16.20 27.98 18.46
N VAL A 647 17.17 28.51 19.21
CA VAL A 647 18.49 28.88 18.67
C VAL A 647 19.32 27.63 18.40
N THR A 648 19.35 26.68 19.34
CA THR A 648 20.03 25.39 19.16
C THR A 648 19.43 24.59 18.00
N PHE A 649 18.09 24.53 17.90
CA PHE A 649 17.40 23.89 16.77
C PHE A 649 17.82 24.52 15.43
N LEU A 650 17.76 25.86 15.30
CA LEU A 650 18.08 26.53 14.03
C LEU A 650 19.55 26.38 13.63
N LYS A 651 20.49 26.52 14.58
CA LYS A 651 21.91 26.27 14.32
C LYS A 651 22.18 24.84 13.90
N GLU A 652 21.47 23.87 14.48
CA GLU A 652 21.64 22.46 14.09
C GLU A 652 21.08 22.17 12.68
N VAL A 653 19.92 22.74 12.32
CA VAL A 653 19.41 22.67 10.93
C VAL A 653 20.42 23.26 9.95
N LYS A 654 20.99 24.44 10.25
CA LYS A 654 22.00 25.07 9.40
C LYS A 654 23.27 24.20 9.26
N ARG A 655 23.72 23.59 10.36
CA ARG A 655 24.83 22.62 10.39
C ARG A 655 24.56 21.36 9.56
N GLN A 656 23.30 20.96 9.43
CA GLN A 656 22.87 19.85 8.57
C GLN A 656 22.68 20.25 7.09
N GLY A 657 22.91 21.53 6.74
CA GLY A 657 22.72 22.04 5.38
C GLY A 657 21.27 22.39 5.02
N GLY A 658 20.40 22.59 6.02
CA GLY A 658 19.05 23.11 5.82
C GLY A 658 19.02 24.63 5.64
N GLU A 659 18.11 25.11 4.79
CA GLU A 659 17.90 26.54 4.56
C GLU A 659 17.01 27.18 5.63
N ILE A 660 17.28 28.45 5.95
CA ILE A 660 16.60 29.20 7.02
C ILE A 660 16.34 30.61 6.51
N ASN A 661 15.07 30.92 6.26
CA ASN A 661 14.65 32.16 5.63
C ASN A 661 14.03 33.13 6.65
N LEU A 662 14.02 34.43 6.33
CA LEU A 662 13.32 35.45 7.12
C LEU A 662 11.96 35.78 6.49
N THR A 663 10.88 35.60 7.25
CA THR A 663 9.51 35.88 6.80
C THR A 663 8.82 36.87 7.73
N LEU A 664 8.07 37.82 7.19
CA LEU A 664 7.18 38.68 7.97
C LEU A 664 5.92 37.91 8.39
N ASP A 665 5.52 38.05 9.64
CA ASP A 665 4.23 37.57 10.14
C ASP A 665 3.09 38.59 9.92
N ILE A 666 1.87 38.20 10.27
CA ILE A 666 0.65 39.03 10.15
C ILE A 666 0.77 40.36 10.92
N ASN A 667 1.61 40.42 11.96
CA ASN A 667 1.89 41.62 12.75
C ASN A 667 3.09 42.44 12.22
N LYS A 668 3.57 42.13 11.02
CA LYS A 668 4.77 42.69 10.37
C LYS A 668 6.05 42.52 11.21
N ARG A 669 6.17 41.42 11.95
CA ARG A 669 7.39 41.04 12.68
C ARG A 669 8.12 39.93 11.94
N TYR A 670 9.44 40.04 11.81
CA TYR A 670 10.25 38.98 11.23
C TYR A 670 10.28 37.73 12.12
N ARG A 671 10.22 36.57 11.47
CA ARG A 671 10.33 35.23 12.03
C ARG A 671 11.33 34.43 11.20
N PHE A 672 12.00 33.47 11.82
CA PHE A 672 12.74 32.44 11.09
C PHE A 672 11.74 31.45 10.49
N SER A 673 11.91 31.08 9.23
CA SER A 673 11.08 30.09 8.52
C SER A 673 11.95 28.93 8.05
N VAL A 674 11.56 27.71 8.44
CA VAL A 674 12.28 26.46 8.18
C VAL A 674 11.25 25.37 7.90
N TYR A 675 11.34 24.71 6.73
CA TYR A 675 10.41 23.66 6.29
C TYR A 675 8.92 24.02 6.54
N GLY A 676 8.51 25.22 6.09
CA GLY A 676 7.16 25.76 6.26
C GLY A 676 6.81 26.30 7.66
N LYS A 677 7.58 25.95 8.71
CA LYS A 677 7.29 26.33 10.10
C LYS A 677 7.98 27.64 10.49
N GLN A 678 7.22 28.58 11.05
CA GLN A 678 7.71 29.89 11.50
C GLN A 678 8.02 29.92 13.01
N PHE A 679 9.20 30.42 13.37
CA PHE A 679 9.69 30.56 14.75
C PHE A 679 9.92 32.03 15.11
N MET A 680 9.52 32.42 16.32
CA MET A 680 9.78 33.77 16.85
C MET A 680 11.29 33.99 17.04
N ILE A 681 11.79 35.14 16.57
CA ILE A 681 13.16 35.59 16.87
C ILE A 681 13.24 35.95 18.37
N PRO A 682 14.12 35.32 19.17
CA PRO A 682 14.23 35.63 20.60
C PRO A 682 14.72 37.07 20.83
N PRO A 683 14.26 37.77 21.88
CA PRO A 683 14.70 39.15 22.16
C PRO A 683 16.20 39.24 22.51
N ASN A 684 16.78 38.17 23.04
CA ASN A 684 18.17 38.12 23.53
C ASN A 684 19.17 37.51 22.52
N VAL A 685 18.76 37.23 21.28
CA VAL A 685 19.65 36.65 20.26
C VAL A 685 20.75 37.65 19.84
N THR A 686 22.01 37.22 19.73
CA THR A 686 23.10 38.10 19.27
C THR A 686 23.01 38.35 17.76
N ASN A 687 23.69 39.38 17.24
CA ASN A 687 23.73 39.58 15.78
C ASN A 687 24.61 38.51 15.11
N SER A 688 25.62 38.01 15.83
CA SER A 688 26.41 36.84 15.42
C SER A 688 25.54 35.59 15.26
N ASP A 689 24.66 35.27 16.23
CA ASP A 689 23.71 34.16 16.13
C ASP A 689 22.72 34.35 14.97
N LEU A 690 22.20 35.57 14.78
CA LEU A 690 21.32 35.91 13.65
C LEU A 690 22.00 35.62 12.31
N LEU A 691 23.26 36.02 12.16
CA LEU A 691 24.03 35.79 10.95
C LEU A 691 24.39 34.31 10.75
N GLU A 692 24.79 33.61 11.81
CA GLU A 692 25.06 32.16 11.76
C GLU A 692 23.82 31.37 11.31
N ILE A 693 22.63 31.73 11.81
CA ILE A 693 21.37 31.08 11.48
C ILE A 693 20.91 31.39 10.04
N VAL A 694 20.81 32.67 9.67
CA VAL A 694 20.29 33.05 8.34
C VAL A 694 21.31 32.81 7.24
N GLY A 695 22.60 33.07 7.50
CA GLY A 695 23.69 32.92 6.53
C GLY A 695 23.76 34.00 5.45
N ASP A 696 22.80 34.92 5.39
CA ASP A 696 22.82 36.11 4.52
C ASP A 696 22.81 37.40 5.36
N VAL A 697 23.86 38.21 5.20
CA VAL A 697 23.99 39.53 5.81
C VAL A 697 23.03 40.54 5.17
N TYR A 698 22.77 40.46 3.86
CA TYR A 698 21.96 41.45 3.14
C TYR A 698 20.50 41.43 3.60
N SER A 699 19.85 40.26 3.65
CA SER A 699 18.51 40.08 4.22
C SER A 699 18.40 40.59 5.67
N LEU A 700 19.45 40.41 6.48
CA LEU A 700 19.48 40.91 7.86
C LEU A 700 19.61 42.44 7.95
N ILE A 701 20.32 43.08 7.00
CA ILE A 701 20.40 44.55 6.90
C ILE A 701 19.08 45.13 6.37
N GLU A 702 18.51 44.55 5.32
CA GLU A 702 17.27 45.03 4.68
C GLU A 702 16.03 44.81 5.56
N SER A 703 16.00 43.74 6.35
CA SER A 703 14.99 43.56 7.41
C SER A 703 15.09 44.58 8.54
N GLY A 704 16.21 45.31 8.65
CA GLY A 704 16.46 46.28 9.71
C GLY A 704 16.64 45.65 11.11
N LEU A 705 16.78 44.32 11.20
CA LEU A 705 16.81 43.59 12.47
C LEU A 705 17.97 43.97 13.39
N PHE A 706 19.08 44.44 12.83
CA PHE A 706 20.25 44.91 13.59
C PHE A 706 20.08 46.31 14.22
N ASN A 707 19.10 47.12 13.78
CA ASN A 707 18.98 48.51 14.23
C ASN A 707 18.70 48.63 15.74
N ASN A 708 19.42 49.53 16.41
CA ASN A 708 19.43 49.75 17.87
C ASN A 708 19.93 48.57 18.73
N ARG A 709 20.38 47.44 18.14
CA ARG A 709 21.07 46.37 18.87
C ARG A 709 22.50 46.77 19.20
N VAL A 710 23.08 46.16 20.23
CA VAL A 710 24.54 46.27 20.51
C VAL A 710 25.28 45.55 19.39
N PHE A 711 26.28 46.18 18.78
CA PHE A 711 27.13 45.59 17.75
C PHE A 711 28.16 44.67 18.41
N ASP A 712 27.92 43.36 18.29
CA ASP A 712 28.62 42.26 18.98
C ASP A 712 29.56 41.46 18.06
N PHE A 713 29.58 41.77 16.76
CA PHE A 713 30.60 41.28 15.84
C PHE A 713 32.00 41.80 16.24
N GLY A 714 33.03 40.97 16.10
CA GLY A 714 34.42 41.38 16.41
C GLY A 714 34.94 42.43 15.42
N TYR A 715 35.43 43.56 15.95
CA TYR A 715 36.04 44.63 15.15
C TYR A 715 37.40 45.06 15.69
N SER A 716 38.28 45.49 14.80
CA SER A 716 39.66 45.94 15.09
C SER A 716 39.90 47.36 14.55
N THR A 717 40.97 48.03 14.99
CA THR A 717 41.38 49.32 14.41
C THR A 717 41.84 49.15 12.95
N GLY A 718 41.63 50.17 12.13
CA GLY A 718 42.03 50.17 10.71
C GLY A 718 43.49 49.77 10.48
N ARG A 719 43.72 48.90 9.48
CA ARG A 719 45.06 48.37 9.11
C ARG A 719 46.00 49.40 8.50
N PHE A 720 45.47 50.46 7.88
CA PHE A 720 46.27 51.43 7.12
C PHE A 720 46.46 52.73 7.88
N THR A 721 47.70 53.19 7.94
CA THR A 721 48.05 54.56 8.34
C THR A 721 48.01 55.51 7.15
N PHE A 722 47.66 56.76 7.41
CA PHE A 722 47.57 57.84 6.44
C PHE A 722 48.34 59.06 6.96
N ASP A 723 49.05 59.75 6.08
CA ASP A 723 49.66 61.03 6.44
C ASP A 723 48.59 62.13 6.43
N THR A 724 48.58 62.95 7.48
CA THR A 724 47.58 64.02 7.65
C THR A 724 47.87 65.22 6.75
N GLN A 725 49.12 65.42 6.32
CA GLN A 725 49.50 66.43 5.34
C GLN A 725 49.10 66.02 3.92
N ASP A 726 49.27 64.75 3.55
CA ASP A 726 48.80 64.19 2.28
C ASP A 726 47.26 64.29 2.16
N ILE A 727 46.54 63.96 3.25
CA ILE A 727 45.08 64.14 3.29
C ILE A 727 44.70 65.62 3.19
N MET A 728 45.32 66.53 3.95
CA MET A 728 44.97 67.96 3.92
C MET A 728 45.32 68.66 2.60
N SER A 729 46.39 68.25 1.92
CA SER A 729 46.75 68.80 0.60
C SER A 729 45.81 68.34 -0.51
N THR A 730 45.21 67.16 -0.36
CA THR A 730 44.27 66.57 -1.34
C THR A 730 42.81 66.93 -1.04
N LEU A 731 42.45 67.11 0.24
CA LEU A 731 41.13 67.51 0.72
C LEU A 731 41.21 68.85 1.49
N PRO A 732 41.26 70.01 0.80
CA PRO A 732 41.39 71.32 1.44
C PRO A 732 40.20 71.72 2.33
N GLU A 733 39.10 70.96 2.30
CA GLU A 733 37.94 71.09 3.18
C GLU A 733 38.21 70.59 4.61
N CYS A 734 39.30 69.83 4.83
CA CYS A 734 39.69 69.30 6.14
C CYS A 734 40.20 70.41 7.07
N LYS A 735 39.37 70.83 8.02
CA LYS A 735 39.57 72.02 8.88
C LYS A 735 40.92 72.08 9.64
N SER A 736 41.49 70.94 10.05
CA SER A 736 42.82 70.86 10.66
C SER A 736 43.32 69.40 10.76
N ALA A 737 44.64 69.20 10.85
CA ALA A 737 45.24 67.87 11.00
C ALA A 737 44.72 67.14 12.24
N ALA A 738 44.63 67.83 13.39
CA ALA A 738 44.09 67.26 14.62
C ALA A 738 42.62 66.81 14.51
N ALA A 739 41.82 67.45 13.65
CA ALA A 739 40.45 67.01 13.37
C ALA A 739 40.42 65.75 12.49
N VAL A 740 41.35 65.63 11.54
CA VAL A 740 41.52 64.42 10.71
C VAL A 740 41.94 63.23 11.57
N GLU A 741 42.93 63.40 12.45
CA GLU A 741 43.40 62.37 13.39
C GLU A 741 42.29 61.89 14.32
N GLN A 742 41.53 62.82 14.92
CA GLN A 742 40.39 62.50 15.79
C GLN A 742 39.23 61.80 15.06
N MET A 743 39.13 61.93 13.73
CA MET A 743 38.18 61.17 12.93
C MET A 743 38.73 59.77 12.63
N ILE A 744 39.96 59.67 12.13
CA ILE A 744 40.59 58.39 11.77
C ILE A 744 40.68 57.45 12.97
N ALA A 745 40.95 57.97 14.18
CA ALA A 745 40.95 57.22 15.43
C ALA A 745 39.57 56.61 15.82
N LYS A 746 38.48 57.01 15.16
CA LYS A 746 37.13 56.41 15.33
C LYS A 746 36.81 55.35 14.27
N ILE A 747 37.70 55.07 13.32
CA ILE A 747 37.48 54.09 12.25
C ILE A 747 37.99 52.70 12.66
N PHE A 748 37.11 51.72 12.57
CA PHE A 748 37.37 50.31 12.84
C PHE A 748 36.93 49.47 11.63
N VAL A 749 37.35 48.20 11.60
CA VAL A 749 37.03 47.23 10.54
C VAL A 749 36.41 45.99 11.16
N CYS A 750 35.38 45.45 10.51
CA CYS A 750 34.74 44.18 10.83
C CYS A 750 34.43 43.48 9.50
N ASP A 751 34.95 42.29 9.24
CA ASP A 751 34.69 41.65 7.94
C ASP A 751 33.32 40.96 7.92
N LEU A 752 32.36 41.60 7.28
CA LEU A 752 31.08 41.00 6.86
C LEU A 752 30.99 40.91 5.32
N GLY A 753 32.07 41.22 4.60
CA GLY A 753 32.13 41.21 3.14
C GLY A 753 31.40 42.37 2.41
N ILE A 754 30.87 43.37 3.13
CA ILE A 754 29.99 44.40 2.56
C ILE A 754 30.65 45.78 2.49
N ASP A 755 30.57 46.42 1.31
CA ASP A 755 31.01 47.80 1.05
C ASP A 755 30.09 48.87 1.68
N LYS A 756 29.89 48.81 3.00
CA LYS A 756 29.07 49.75 3.79
C LYS A 756 29.75 50.07 5.15
N ILE A 757 29.29 51.14 5.79
CA ILE A 757 29.76 51.58 7.12
C ILE A 757 28.63 51.44 8.14
N ALA A 758 28.90 50.80 9.26
CA ALA A 758 28.05 50.81 10.45
C ALA A 758 28.39 52.00 11.36
N LEU A 759 27.37 52.75 11.78
CA LEU A 759 27.48 53.87 12.71
C LEU A 759 27.11 53.39 14.12
N LEU A 760 28.03 53.49 15.09
CA LEU A 760 27.77 53.07 16.47
C LEU A 760 27.70 54.26 17.45
N ASP A 761 26.77 54.18 18.39
CA ASP A 761 26.70 55.10 19.54
C ASP A 761 27.78 54.81 20.60
N ALA A 762 27.83 55.63 21.66
CA ALA A 762 28.78 55.46 22.77
C ALA A 762 28.60 54.14 23.57
N ASN A 763 27.47 53.45 23.42
CA ASN A 763 27.17 52.14 24.02
C ASN A 763 27.48 50.97 23.05
N ASN A 764 28.12 51.26 21.91
CA ASN A 764 28.32 50.35 20.77
C ASN A 764 27.03 49.85 20.12
N ARG A 765 25.91 50.56 20.24
CA ARG A 765 24.65 50.20 19.54
C ARG A 765 24.68 50.69 18.10
N LEU A 766 24.26 49.82 17.19
CA LEU A 766 24.13 50.14 15.77
C LEU A 766 22.99 51.14 15.56
N MET A 767 23.34 52.36 15.18
CA MET A 767 22.37 53.40 14.84
C MET A 767 21.82 53.20 13.42
N LYS A 768 22.71 52.95 12.45
CA LYS A 768 22.40 52.84 11.02
C LYS A 768 23.57 52.16 10.29
N ILE A 769 23.29 51.51 9.16
CA ILE A 769 24.29 51.14 8.16
C ILE A 769 24.09 52.03 6.93
N VAL A 770 25.17 52.62 6.41
CA VAL A 770 25.18 53.54 5.26
C VAL A 770 26.12 53.06 4.17
N GLY A 771 25.75 53.25 2.90
CA GLY A 771 26.69 53.18 1.78
C GLY A 771 27.44 54.50 1.61
N THR A 772 28.51 54.50 0.82
CA THR A 772 29.24 55.72 0.40
C THR A 772 28.47 56.57 -0.61
N ASP A 773 27.24 56.16 -0.94
CA ASP A 773 26.28 56.82 -1.83
C ASP A 773 25.30 57.76 -1.08
N THR A 774 25.23 57.65 0.24
CA THR A 774 24.18 58.25 1.07
C THR A 774 24.80 59.14 2.15
N PRO A 775 24.79 60.48 2.00
CA PRO A 775 25.44 61.40 2.95
C PRO A 775 25.00 61.19 4.41
N ILE A 776 25.97 61.18 5.33
CA ILE A 776 25.73 61.06 6.77
C ILE A 776 25.30 62.42 7.31
N SER A 777 24.11 62.49 7.94
CA SER A 777 23.60 63.75 8.50
C SER A 777 24.47 64.24 9.67
N GLN A 778 24.56 65.56 9.88
CA GLN A 778 25.35 66.11 10.99
C GLN A 778 24.87 65.59 12.35
N ALA A 779 23.55 65.44 12.52
CA ALA A 779 22.95 64.91 13.74
C ALA A 779 23.25 63.42 13.99
N ASP A 780 23.70 62.67 12.97
CA ASP A 780 24.23 61.31 13.11
C ASP A 780 25.76 61.35 13.34
N LYS A 781 26.50 62.21 12.63
CA LYS A 781 27.96 62.43 12.85
C LYS A 781 28.26 62.84 14.30
N ASP A 782 27.43 63.70 14.89
CA ASP A 782 27.57 64.20 16.27
C ASP A 782 27.30 63.12 17.34
N LYS A 783 26.47 62.11 17.03
CA LYS A 783 26.12 61.00 17.93
C LYS A 783 27.00 59.77 17.75
N THR A 784 27.66 59.64 16.60
CA THR A 784 28.48 58.47 16.26
C THR A 784 29.81 58.50 17.01
N ALA A 785 30.00 57.52 17.89
CA ALA A 785 31.24 57.30 18.63
C ALA A 785 32.27 56.51 17.81
N LYS A 786 31.82 55.56 16.98
CA LYS A 786 32.67 54.69 16.15
C LYS A 786 32.06 54.45 14.77
N TYR A 787 32.90 54.39 13.75
CA TYR A 787 32.56 54.03 12.37
C TYR A 787 33.19 52.67 12.06
N ILE A 788 32.39 51.66 11.75
CA ILE A 788 32.90 50.31 11.42
C ILE A 788 32.73 50.08 9.91
N ILE A 789 33.83 49.91 9.17
CA ILE A 789 33.80 49.48 7.76
C ILE A 789 33.52 47.97 7.76
N LEU A 790 32.46 47.54 7.07
CA LEU A 790 31.91 46.18 7.13
C LEU A 790 32.59 45.17 6.17
N ARG A 791 33.84 45.44 5.81
CA ARG A 791 34.65 44.62 4.90
C ARG A 791 36.14 44.76 5.20
N ASP A 792 36.84 43.65 5.33
CA ASP A 792 38.32 43.60 5.36
C ASP A 792 38.87 43.20 3.98
N GLY A 793 40.20 43.21 3.83
CA GLY A 793 40.87 42.91 2.56
C GLY A 793 40.71 44.00 1.49
N LEU A 794 40.17 45.17 1.85
CA LEU A 794 40.20 46.38 1.02
C LEU A 794 41.65 46.84 0.82
N SER A 795 41.98 47.28 -0.40
CA SER A 795 43.26 47.96 -0.66
C SER A 795 43.28 49.35 -0.04
N LYS A 796 44.48 49.89 0.24
CA LYS A 796 44.65 51.23 0.82
C LYS A 796 43.90 52.29 0.03
N ALA A 797 43.90 52.21 -1.30
CA ALA A 797 43.09 53.06 -2.19
C ALA A 797 41.59 52.95 -1.89
N LYS A 798 41.01 51.74 -1.85
CA LYS A 798 39.57 51.55 -1.59
C LYS A 798 39.21 51.97 -0.17
N TYR A 799 40.04 51.63 0.82
CA TYR A 799 39.91 52.07 2.20
C TYR A 799 39.92 53.60 2.31
N ALA A 800 40.81 54.27 1.57
CA ALA A 800 40.90 55.72 1.53
C ALA A 800 39.62 56.40 1.02
N GLY A 801 38.86 55.77 0.11
CA GLY A 801 37.55 56.26 -0.32
C GLY A 801 36.48 56.24 0.79
N PHE A 802 36.54 55.25 1.70
CA PHE A 802 35.71 55.26 2.92
C PHE A 802 36.19 56.32 3.93
N VAL A 803 37.50 56.55 4.04
CA VAL A 803 38.07 57.62 4.90
C VAL A 803 37.66 59.01 4.38
N GLU A 804 37.75 59.24 3.09
CA GLU A 804 37.30 60.45 2.38
C GLU A 804 35.84 60.74 2.67
N PHE A 805 34.95 59.77 2.41
CA PHE A 805 33.52 59.86 2.68
C PHE A 805 33.18 60.23 4.13
N LEU A 806 33.93 59.71 5.11
CA LEU A 806 33.71 60.04 6.52
C LEU A 806 34.18 61.47 6.88
N LEU A 807 35.30 61.91 6.30
CA LEU A 807 35.87 63.25 6.51
C LEU A 807 35.01 64.36 5.88
N THR A 808 34.68 64.24 4.59
CA THR A 808 33.89 65.26 3.85
C THR A 808 32.38 65.05 4.05
N GLY A 809 31.90 63.82 3.88
CA GLY A 809 30.48 63.47 3.70
C GLY A 809 30.15 62.91 2.30
N GLU A 810 31.08 63.00 1.35
CA GLU A 810 30.92 62.56 -0.05
C GLU A 810 32.21 61.91 -0.57
N ASN A 811 32.13 60.78 -1.27
CA ASN A 811 33.30 60.15 -1.89
C ASN A 811 33.49 60.65 -3.33
N ASN A 812 34.42 61.59 -3.54
CA ASN A 812 34.83 62.07 -4.86
C ASN A 812 36.03 61.27 -5.42
N ASN A 813 36.46 60.22 -4.72
CA ASN A 813 37.60 59.35 -5.02
C ASN A 813 38.95 60.12 -5.09
N LEU A 814 39.07 61.26 -4.43
CA LEU A 814 40.30 62.07 -4.40
C LEU A 814 41.42 61.37 -3.63
N LEU A 815 41.14 60.87 -2.42
CA LEU A 815 42.08 60.03 -1.67
C LEU A 815 42.21 58.64 -2.28
N HIS A 816 41.14 58.11 -2.89
CA HIS A 816 41.22 56.85 -3.64
C HIS A 816 42.25 56.95 -4.76
N ASN A 817 42.22 58.03 -5.54
CA ASN A 817 43.17 58.29 -6.62
C ASN A 817 44.58 58.56 -6.09
N LEU A 818 44.73 59.36 -5.02
CA LEU A 818 46.02 59.60 -4.36
C LEU A 818 46.72 58.29 -3.95
N TYR A 819 45.98 57.38 -3.32
CA TYR A 819 46.50 56.09 -2.85
C TYR A 819 46.35 54.96 -3.89
N SER A 820 45.86 55.24 -5.11
CA SER A 820 45.70 54.24 -6.18
C SER A 820 47.03 53.65 -6.66
N GLY A 821 48.10 54.44 -6.57
CA GLY A 821 49.47 54.03 -6.89
C GLY A 821 50.29 53.51 -5.70
N THR A 822 49.77 53.54 -4.46
CA THR A 822 50.46 52.91 -3.33
C THR A 822 50.14 51.43 -3.28
N GLU A 823 51.14 50.58 -3.50
CA GLU A 823 51.04 49.15 -3.23
C GLU A 823 50.61 48.89 -1.79
N ASP A 824 49.70 47.93 -1.59
CA ASP A 824 49.32 47.50 -0.27
C ASP A 824 50.52 46.88 0.46
N PRO A 825 50.81 47.28 1.72
CA PRO A 825 51.75 46.55 2.55
C PRO A 825 51.19 45.15 2.81
N ASN A 826 51.65 44.18 2.01
CA ASN A 826 51.31 42.77 2.14
C ASN A 826 51.52 42.32 3.59
N VAL A 827 50.58 41.54 4.13
CA VAL A 827 50.84 40.77 5.34
C VAL A 827 51.74 39.60 4.93
N ILE A 828 53.04 39.89 4.84
CA ILE A 828 54.07 38.91 4.52
C ILE A 828 54.12 37.93 5.70
N LEU A 829 53.49 36.77 5.53
CA LEU A 829 53.79 35.61 6.36
C LEU A 829 55.29 35.33 6.24
N ILE A 830 55.94 34.85 7.30
CA ILE A 830 57.39 34.53 7.23
C ILE A 830 57.68 33.51 6.11
N ASP A 831 56.71 32.64 5.79
CA ASP A 831 56.76 31.75 4.64
C ASP A 831 56.87 32.49 3.28
N GLN A 832 56.34 33.69 3.12
CA GLN A 832 56.26 34.41 1.83
C GLN A 832 57.53 35.16 1.39
N MET A 833 58.59 35.22 2.20
CA MET A 833 59.87 35.83 1.80
C MET A 833 60.65 34.96 0.78
N PRO A 834 61.42 35.55 -0.16
CA PRO A 834 62.29 34.79 -1.08
C PRO A 834 63.36 33.97 -0.35
N TYR A 835 63.71 32.79 -0.87
CA TYR A 835 64.56 31.81 -0.17
C TYR A 835 65.95 32.35 0.24
N TYR A 836 66.52 33.28 -0.53
CA TYR A 836 67.83 33.88 -0.29
C TYR A 836 67.83 35.00 0.77
N PHE A 837 66.66 35.37 1.31
CA PHE A 837 66.52 36.32 2.42
C PHE A 837 66.15 35.64 3.75
N LYS A 838 66.12 34.30 3.82
CA LYS A 838 65.66 33.57 5.00
C LYS A 838 66.79 33.01 5.87
N PRO A 839 66.98 33.49 7.11
CA PRO A 839 67.34 32.58 8.18
C PRO A 839 66.21 31.54 8.37
N VAL A 840 66.54 30.33 8.83
CA VAL A 840 65.52 29.34 9.20
C VAL A 840 64.79 29.88 10.45
N PRO A 841 63.45 30.01 10.43
CA PRO A 841 62.74 30.75 11.47
C PRO A 841 62.47 29.89 12.70
N SER A 842 62.51 30.53 13.88
CA SER A 842 61.83 30.02 15.07
C SER A 842 60.33 30.35 14.99
N ILE A 843 59.47 29.38 15.29
CA ILE A 843 58.00 29.51 15.15
C ILE A 843 57.39 29.53 16.55
N LYS A 844 56.65 30.58 16.92
CA LYS A 844 55.97 30.65 18.22
C LYS A 844 54.73 29.76 18.25
N ARG A 845 54.33 29.29 19.44
CA ARG A 845 53.11 28.46 19.66
C ARG A 845 51.86 29.02 18.98
N ASN A 846 51.62 30.34 19.06
CA ASN A 846 50.46 30.98 18.44
C ASN A 846 50.54 31.06 16.90
N GLU A 847 51.76 31.22 16.35
CA GLU A 847 52.01 31.17 14.91
C GLU A 847 51.82 29.73 14.38
N PHE A 848 52.27 28.73 15.15
CA PHE A 848 52.03 27.32 14.84
C PHE A 848 50.54 26.94 14.91
N GLU A 849 49.82 27.36 15.96
CA GLU A 849 48.37 27.17 16.04
C GLU A 849 47.61 27.80 14.86
N PHE A 850 48.02 28.98 14.39
CA PHE A 850 47.42 29.59 13.22
C PHE A 850 47.64 28.71 11.97
N MET A 851 48.84 28.19 11.78
CA MET A 851 49.13 27.26 10.68
C MET A 851 48.37 25.93 10.82
N LEU A 852 48.22 25.36 12.01
CA LEU A 852 47.39 24.17 12.25
C LEU A 852 45.91 24.44 11.90
N ARG A 853 45.37 25.62 12.25
CA ARG A 853 44.01 26.04 11.85
C ARG A 853 43.89 26.14 10.32
N GLU A 854 44.87 26.74 9.65
CA GLU A 854 44.88 26.85 8.19
C GLU A 854 44.98 25.48 7.50
N VAL A 855 45.84 24.57 7.98
CA VAL A 855 45.93 23.18 7.51
C VAL A 855 44.58 22.47 7.62
N ARG A 856 43.89 22.61 8.76
CA ARG A 856 42.53 22.05 8.97
C ARG A 856 41.50 22.70 8.04
N ARG A 857 41.58 24.02 7.81
CA ARG A 857 40.69 24.77 6.90
C ARG A 857 40.84 24.33 5.45
N ILE A 858 42.05 24.01 4.99
CA ILE A 858 42.30 23.56 3.61
C ILE A 858 42.17 22.04 3.41
N ALA A 859 42.13 21.24 4.48
CA ALA A 859 42.03 19.78 4.41
C ALA A 859 40.87 19.22 3.53
N PRO A 860 39.66 19.82 3.49
CA PRO A 860 38.58 19.34 2.63
C PRO A 860 38.90 19.39 1.12
N TYR A 861 39.73 20.36 0.70
CA TYR A 861 40.09 20.55 -0.71
C TYR A 861 40.96 19.41 -1.27
N GLU A 862 41.59 18.61 -0.41
CA GLU A 862 42.37 17.42 -0.81
C GLU A 862 41.53 16.41 -1.60
N ARG A 863 40.24 16.27 -1.28
CA ARG A 863 39.30 15.40 -2.01
C ARG A 863 38.71 16.09 -3.24
N LEU A 864 38.39 17.38 -3.13
CA LEU A 864 37.71 18.15 -4.17
C LEU A 864 38.62 18.53 -5.35
N ASN A 865 39.88 18.85 -5.07
CA ASN A 865 40.89 19.17 -6.09
C ASN A 865 42.31 18.85 -5.58
N PRO A 866 42.76 17.58 -5.70
CA PRO A 866 44.08 17.16 -5.23
C PRO A 866 45.25 17.98 -5.79
N ARG A 867 45.12 18.48 -7.04
CA ARG A 867 46.14 19.33 -7.68
C ARG A 867 46.22 20.71 -7.04
N ALA A 868 45.08 21.33 -6.74
CA ALA A 868 45.04 22.62 -6.07
C ALA A 868 45.46 22.52 -4.60
N TYR A 869 45.06 21.46 -3.89
CA TYR A 869 45.51 21.18 -2.51
C TYR A 869 47.03 21.14 -2.41
N GLY A 870 47.69 20.46 -3.37
CA GLY A 870 49.14 20.41 -3.49
C GLY A 870 49.84 21.77 -3.77
N TYR A 871 49.11 22.86 -4.03
CA TYR A 871 49.70 24.20 -4.22
C TYR A 871 49.68 25.08 -2.97
N TYR A 872 48.91 24.75 -1.93
CA TYR A 872 48.83 25.59 -0.72
C TYR A 872 50.14 25.60 0.08
N PHE A 873 50.86 24.48 0.13
CA PHE A 873 52.14 24.36 0.86
C PHE A 873 53.37 24.76 0.01
N ALA A 874 53.17 25.44 -1.14
CA ALA A 874 54.18 25.51 -2.21
C ALA A 874 54.55 26.90 -2.78
N ARG A 875 53.73 27.96 -2.63
CA ARG A 875 53.84 29.19 -3.44
C ARG A 875 54.32 30.44 -2.70
N ASP A 876 55.39 31.07 -3.19
CA ASP A 876 55.79 32.45 -2.82
C ASP A 876 54.97 33.53 -3.54
N ILE A 877 55.17 34.80 -3.18
CA ILE A 877 54.48 35.96 -3.79
C ILE A 877 54.78 36.15 -5.28
N ASN A 878 55.87 35.57 -5.78
CA ASN A 878 56.29 35.58 -7.18
C ASN A 878 55.82 34.33 -7.95
N SER A 879 54.95 33.50 -7.34
CA SER A 879 54.53 32.18 -7.85
C SER A 879 55.68 31.18 -8.09
N LYS A 880 56.79 31.32 -7.35
CA LYS A 880 57.91 30.37 -7.31
C LYS A 880 57.75 29.39 -6.15
N LEU A 881 58.43 28.25 -6.26
CA LEU A 881 58.38 27.18 -5.26
C LEU A 881 59.18 27.53 -4.00
N TYR A 882 58.63 27.19 -2.84
CA TYR A 882 59.36 27.21 -1.56
C TYR A 882 60.30 26.01 -1.41
N GLY A 883 61.28 26.15 -0.50
CA GLY A 883 62.11 25.04 0.01
C GLY A 883 63.18 24.51 -0.94
N TYR A 884 63.04 24.74 -2.24
CA TYR A 884 63.97 24.29 -3.27
C TYR A 884 64.29 25.40 -4.26
N GLY A 885 65.53 25.42 -4.76
CA GLY A 885 65.79 26.03 -6.07
C GLY A 885 64.96 25.30 -7.15
N GLY A 886 64.89 25.83 -8.37
CA GLY A 886 64.08 25.22 -9.45
C GLY A 886 64.54 23.83 -9.93
N VAL A 887 65.47 23.19 -9.21
CA VAL A 887 66.17 21.93 -9.44
C VAL A 887 65.62 20.88 -8.47
N CYS A 888 65.17 19.72 -8.95
CA CYS A 888 64.72 18.64 -8.08
C CYS A 888 65.90 18.00 -7.30
N PRO A 889 65.81 17.82 -5.97
CA PRO A 889 66.90 17.28 -5.15
C PRO A 889 67.27 15.81 -5.46
N CYS A 890 66.34 15.02 -6.02
CA CYS A 890 66.53 13.58 -6.23
C CYS A 890 67.17 13.24 -7.59
N CYS A 891 66.83 14.00 -8.65
CA CYS A 891 67.32 13.76 -10.02
C CYS A 891 68.02 14.95 -10.70
N GLY A 892 68.13 16.11 -10.04
CA GLY A 892 68.71 17.32 -10.62
C GLY A 892 67.84 18.01 -11.69
N TYR A 893 66.60 17.57 -11.92
CA TYR A 893 65.75 18.12 -12.97
C TYR A 893 65.35 19.58 -12.71
N GLN A 894 65.77 20.50 -13.58
CA GLN A 894 65.48 21.93 -13.47
C GLN A 894 64.29 22.37 -14.35
N THR A 895 63.35 23.14 -13.78
CA THR A 895 62.14 23.59 -14.49
C THR A 895 61.62 24.93 -13.96
N GLY A 896 61.07 25.75 -14.85
CA GLY A 896 60.33 26.96 -14.52
C GLY A 896 58.81 26.78 -14.42
N VAL A 897 58.29 25.55 -14.55
CA VAL A 897 56.86 25.27 -14.68
C VAL A 897 56.37 24.39 -13.51
N LEU A 898 55.47 24.95 -12.70
CA LEU A 898 54.92 24.33 -11.48
C LEU A 898 54.33 22.91 -11.67
N ASN A 899 53.73 22.62 -12.84
CA ASN A 899 53.09 21.33 -13.14
C ASN A 899 54.07 20.13 -13.18
N SER A 900 55.39 20.36 -13.09
CA SER A 900 56.42 19.31 -13.05
C SER A 900 56.57 18.62 -11.69
N PHE A 901 56.12 19.24 -10.59
CA PHE A 901 56.26 18.72 -9.23
C PHE A 901 54.93 18.27 -8.64
N VAL A 902 54.96 17.26 -7.77
CA VAL A 902 53.78 16.60 -7.17
C VAL A 902 54.05 16.33 -5.68
N VAL A 903 53.02 16.48 -4.84
CA VAL A 903 53.06 16.01 -3.44
C VAL A 903 52.88 14.49 -3.43
N LYS A 904 53.82 13.78 -2.81
CA LYS A 904 53.74 12.34 -2.55
C LYS A 904 53.66 12.12 -1.04
N THR A 905 52.52 11.61 -0.58
CA THR A 905 52.37 11.13 0.80
C THR A 905 52.99 9.74 0.91
N ILE A 906 53.79 9.54 1.94
CA ILE A 906 54.51 8.30 2.28
C ILE A 906 54.04 7.88 3.68
N SER A 907 53.91 6.57 3.91
CA SER A 907 53.58 6.01 5.23
C SER A 907 54.57 4.89 5.53
N ILE A 908 55.34 5.04 6.60
CA ILE A 908 56.34 4.06 7.05
C ILE A 908 55.96 3.49 8.42
N GLY A 909 56.28 2.22 8.66
CA GLY A 909 56.29 1.66 10.01
C GLY A 909 57.61 2.01 10.69
N ILE A 910 57.56 2.60 11.87
CA ILE A 910 58.73 2.86 12.72
C ILE A 910 58.47 2.13 14.05
N ILE A 911 59.46 1.40 14.55
CA ILE A 911 59.38 0.77 15.86
C ILE A 911 59.57 1.86 16.92
N ASP A 912 58.55 2.04 17.76
CA ASP A 912 58.55 2.98 18.86
C ASP A 912 57.96 2.29 20.11
N ASN A 913 58.76 2.22 21.18
CA ASN A 913 58.43 1.52 22.42
C ASN A 913 57.93 0.07 22.16
N ASP A 914 58.76 -0.71 21.46
CA ASP A 914 58.53 -2.12 21.04
C ASP A 914 57.25 -2.37 20.22
N LYS A 915 56.68 -1.33 19.60
CA LYS A 915 55.51 -1.43 18.72
C LYS A 915 55.74 -0.69 17.40
N GLU A 916 55.38 -1.32 16.28
CA GLU A 916 55.38 -0.64 14.99
C GLU A 916 54.24 0.40 14.95
N LYS A 917 54.60 1.68 15.01
CA LYS A 917 53.69 2.80 14.79
C LYS A 917 53.88 3.35 13.37
N LYS A 918 52.78 3.68 12.69
CA LYS A 918 52.84 4.20 11.32
C LYS A 918 52.97 5.72 11.31
N PHE A 919 54.11 6.22 10.86
CA PHE A 919 54.35 7.65 10.63
C PHE A 919 54.05 8.00 9.17
N ARG A 920 53.30 9.10 8.96
CA ARG A 920 52.91 9.61 7.64
C ARG A 920 53.58 10.95 7.39
N PHE A 921 54.14 11.14 6.20
CA PHE A 921 54.77 12.39 5.82
C PHE A 921 54.61 12.67 4.33
N SER A 922 54.81 13.93 3.92
CA SER A 922 54.52 14.39 2.55
C SER A 922 55.74 15.09 1.95
N LEU A 923 56.24 14.60 0.81
CA LEU A 923 57.37 15.19 0.06
C LEU A 923 56.90 15.86 -1.24
N TYR A 924 57.53 16.96 -1.62
CA TYR A 924 57.45 17.52 -2.98
C TYR A 924 58.56 16.92 -3.85
N LEU A 925 58.19 16.30 -4.96
CA LEU A 925 59.08 15.56 -5.84
C LEU A 925 58.78 15.88 -7.30
N CYS A 926 59.76 15.77 -8.21
CA CYS A 926 59.43 15.83 -9.64
C CYS A 926 58.56 14.63 -10.01
N ARG A 927 57.77 14.72 -11.09
CA ARG A 927 56.80 13.67 -11.45
C ARG A 927 57.43 12.28 -11.69
N ASN A 928 58.70 12.21 -12.08
CA ASN A 928 59.43 10.95 -12.24
C ASN A 928 59.83 10.36 -10.87
N ASP A 929 60.41 11.17 -9.98
CA ASP A 929 60.77 10.72 -8.63
C ASP A 929 59.53 10.39 -7.78
N ALA A 930 58.42 11.10 -7.96
CA ALA A 930 57.14 10.81 -7.32
C ALA A 930 56.56 9.43 -7.72
N ALA A 931 56.99 8.86 -8.85
CA ALA A 931 56.76 7.47 -9.22
C ALA A 931 57.81 6.56 -8.58
N ALA A 932 59.10 6.86 -8.73
CA ALA A 932 60.22 6.05 -8.21
C ALA A 932 60.19 5.85 -6.68
N VAL A 933 59.68 6.83 -5.92
CA VAL A 933 59.47 6.75 -4.46
C VAL A 933 58.55 5.61 -4.03
N ALA A 934 57.73 5.05 -4.93
CA ALA A 934 56.97 3.84 -4.63
C ALA A 934 57.86 2.60 -4.40
N GLY A 935 59.10 2.61 -4.90
CA GLY A 935 60.11 1.56 -4.69
C GLY A 935 61.20 1.93 -3.68
N TRP A 936 60.95 2.86 -2.76
CA TRP A 936 61.93 3.19 -1.70
C TRP A 936 61.69 2.34 -0.45
N LEU A 937 62.67 1.49 -0.12
CA LEU A 937 62.81 0.96 1.24
C LEU A 937 63.44 2.03 2.10
N ILE A 938 62.68 2.64 3.00
CA ILE A 938 63.18 3.65 3.93
C ILE A 938 63.77 2.94 5.16
N ASP A 939 65.06 3.12 5.38
CA ASP A 939 65.83 2.50 6.47
C ASP A 939 65.79 3.34 7.76
N ASP A 940 65.67 4.66 7.64
CA ASP A 940 65.68 5.61 8.78
C ASP A 940 65.05 6.96 8.38
N VAL A 941 64.40 7.62 9.34
CA VAL A 941 63.92 9.02 9.22
C VAL A 941 64.19 9.75 10.53
N SER A 942 64.98 10.82 10.46
CA SER A 942 65.20 11.73 11.58
C SER A 942 64.70 13.13 11.26
N ILE A 943 64.11 13.80 12.25
CA ILE A 943 63.64 15.19 12.19
C ILE A 943 64.32 15.94 13.35
N GLY A 944 65.01 17.05 13.09
CA GLY A 944 65.78 17.79 14.10
C GLY A 944 66.83 16.98 14.86
N GLY A 945 67.28 15.84 14.31
CA GLY A 945 68.17 14.89 15.00
C GLY A 945 67.48 13.89 15.91
N MET A 946 66.15 13.95 16.07
CA MET A 946 65.36 13.00 16.88
C MET A 946 64.48 12.10 15.99
N SER A 947 63.75 11.15 16.61
CA SER A 947 62.81 10.28 15.90
C SER A 947 61.50 11.03 15.57
N PRO A 948 60.72 10.61 14.55
CA PRO A 948 59.55 11.37 14.12
C PRO A 948 58.40 11.40 15.15
N PHE A 949 58.33 10.41 16.06
CA PHE A 949 57.37 10.42 17.16
C PHE A 949 57.80 11.31 18.33
N LEU A 950 59.09 11.29 18.71
CA LEU A 950 59.61 12.22 19.72
C LEU A 950 59.48 13.67 19.24
N TRP A 951 59.68 13.92 17.94
CA TRP A 951 59.42 15.24 17.33
C TRP A 951 57.98 15.72 17.49
N LEU A 952 56.97 14.83 17.38
CA LEU A 952 55.57 15.22 17.61
C LEU A 952 55.29 15.56 19.08
N GLU A 953 55.96 14.91 20.03
CA GLU A 953 55.82 15.19 21.45
C GLU A 953 56.52 16.52 21.82
N GLU A 954 57.78 16.71 21.41
CA GLU A 954 58.52 17.96 21.63
C GLU A 954 57.82 19.17 20.97
N VAL A 955 57.39 19.07 19.71
CA VAL A 955 56.64 20.14 19.00
C VAL A 955 55.29 20.45 19.67
N LYS A 956 54.71 19.52 20.44
CA LYS A 956 53.48 19.76 21.18
C LYS A 956 53.69 20.57 22.47
N GLU A 957 54.86 20.46 23.12
CA GLU A 957 55.12 21.11 24.42
C GLU A 957 55.94 22.41 24.33
N VAL A 958 56.84 22.61 23.34
CA VAL A 958 57.71 23.81 23.29
C VAL A 958 56.97 25.13 22.94
N ASP A 959 57.13 26.20 23.73
CA ASP A 959 56.50 27.51 23.42
C ASP A 959 56.99 28.14 22.10
N VAL A 960 58.19 27.76 21.66
CA VAL A 960 58.79 28.17 20.40
C VAL A 960 59.47 26.95 19.77
N ILE A 961 59.04 26.57 18.56
CA ILE A 961 59.68 25.53 17.75
C ILE A 961 60.97 26.12 17.20
N PRO A 962 62.15 25.55 17.51
CA PRO A 962 63.43 26.11 17.07
C PRO A 962 63.76 25.69 15.62
N PRO A 963 64.62 26.44 14.91
CA PRO A 963 64.99 26.18 13.51
C PRO A 963 65.43 24.73 13.21
N GLU A 964 66.12 24.11 14.16
CA GLU A 964 66.65 22.75 14.08
C GLU A 964 65.53 21.72 13.85
N PHE A 965 64.35 21.92 14.44
CA PHE A 965 63.21 20.99 14.36
C PHE A 965 62.57 20.95 12.95
N LEU A 966 63.02 21.78 12.00
CA LEU A 966 62.57 21.77 10.61
C LEU A 966 63.49 20.96 9.68
N TYR A 967 64.68 20.57 10.12
CA TYR A 967 65.59 19.74 9.31
C TYR A 967 65.17 18.27 9.34
N VAL A 968 65.15 17.61 8.18
CA VAL A 968 64.80 16.19 8.03
C VAL A 968 65.87 15.46 7.24
N ARG A 969 66.21 14.26 7.68
CA ARG A 969 67.11 13.32 7.01
C ARG A 969 66.43 11.96 6.85
N ILE A 970 66.34 11.46 5.62
CA ILE A 970 65.77 10.16 5.26
C ILE A 970 66.89 9.29 4.69
N LYS A 971 67.13 8.10 5.25
CA LYS A 971 67.99 7.07 4.64
C LYS A 971 67.13 6.04 3.94
N TYR A 972 67.50 5.62 2.74
CA TYR A 972 66.69 4.71 1.95
C TYR A 972 67.49 3.93 0.91
N ARG A 973 66.94 2.81 0.45
CA ARG A 973 67.43 1.99 -0.67
C ARG A 973 66.37 1.95 -1.77
N LYS A 974 66.80 2.09 -3.02
CA LYS A 974 65.93 2.01 -4.20
C LYS A 974 65.79 0.55 -4.63
N GLN A 975 64.58 0.01 -4.64
CA GLN A 975 64.32 -1.27 -5.29
C GLN A 975 64.25 -1.09 -6.80
N VAL A 976 64.97 -1.95 -7.51
CA VAL A 976 65.03 -2.00 -8.98
C VAL A 976 64.64 -3.39 -9.42
N SER A 977 63.48 -3.53 -10.06
CA SER A 977 63.13 -4.69 -10.85
C SER A 977 63.74 -4.56 -12.24
N TYR A 978 64.41 -5.63 -12.71
CA TYR A 978 64.92 -5.72 -14.08
C TYR A 978 64.04 -6.67 -14.90
N ASP A 979 63.44 -6.16 -15.98
CA ASP A 979 62.92 -6.98 -17.06
C ASP A 979 64.11 -7.61 -17.82
N VAL A 980 64.54 -8.79 -17.39
CA VAL A 980 65.62 -9.54 -18.05
C VAL A 980 65.05 -10.24 -19.28
N CYS A 981 64.92 -9.49 -20.38
CA CYS A 981 64.46 -9.98 -21.68
C CYS A 981 65.49 -10.87 -22.42
N GLU A 982 66.36 -11.58 -21.71
CA GLU A 982 67.17 -12.67 -22.25
C GLU A 982 66.72 -14.00 -21.61
N PRO A 983 66.28 -15.00 -22.40
CA PRO A 983 66.01 -16.33 -21.86
C PRO A 983 67.32 -17.00 -21.43
N ASP A 984 67.25 -17.86 -20.42
CA ASP A 984 68.40 -18.68 -20.04
C ASP A 984 68.81 -19.65 -21.18
N LYS A 985 69.95 -20.34 -21.05
CA LYS A 985 70.44 -21.31 -22.04
C LYS A 985 69.55 -22.55 -22.22
N LYS A 986 68.36 -22.60 -21.60
CA LYS A 986 67.31 -23.61 -21.75
C LYS A 986 65.96 -23.02 -22.19
N GLY A 987 65.88 -21.72 -22.46
CA GLY A 987 64.70 -21.07 -23.04
C GLY A 987 63.62 -20.61 -22.05
N ASN A 988 63.90 -20.60 -20.74
CA ASN A 988 62.93 -20.09 -19.76
C ASN A 988 63.06 -18.58 -19.55
N THR A 989 61.92 -17.88 -19.56
CA THR A 989 61.80 -16.51 -19.02
C THR A 989 61.93 -16.56 -17.50
N MET A 990 62.80 -15.74 -16.93
CA MET A 990 62.85 -15.53 -15.47
C MET A 990 61.65 -14.72 -14.99
N LEU A 991 61.23 -14.95 -13.74
CA LEU A 991 60.33 -14.03 -13.03
C LEU A 991 61.11 -12.79 -12.55
N GLU A 992 60.38 -11.68 -12.35
CA GLU A 992 60.93 -10.38 -11.92
C GLU A 992 61.90 -10.53 -10.74
N THR A 993 63.19 -10.28 -11.00
CA THR A 993 64.20 -10.30 -9.93
C THR A 993 64.35 -8.87 -9.40
N VAL A 994 63.77 -8.62 -8.22
CA VAL A 994 63.87 -7.33 -7.52
C VAL A 994 65.21 -7.27 -6.77
N TYR A 995 65.99 -6.22 -7.02
CA TYR A 995 67.24 -5.95 -6.32
C TYR A 995 67.14 -4.68 -5.46
N ASP A 996 67.58 -4.78 -4.21
CA ASP A 996 67.81 -3.62 -3.34
C ASP A 996 69.08 -2.88 -3.78
N GLY A 997 68.95 -1.60 -4.14
CA GLY A 997 70.07 -0.72 -4.46
C GLY A 997 70.90 -0.29 -3.24
N ALA A 998 71.97 0.45 -3.49
CA ALA A 998 72.83 1.01 -2.44
C ALA A 998 72.06 1.97 -1.51
N PRO A 999 72.45 2.10 -0.22
CA PRO A 999 71.88 3.10 0.68
C PRO A 999 72.20 4.52 0.21
N GLU A 1000 71.16 5.32 0.03
CA GLU A 1000 71.22 6.75 -0.23
C GLU A 1000 70.67 7.54 0.96
N THR A 1001 70.94 8.85 0.99
CA THR A 1001 70.45 9.77 2.03
C THR A 1001 69.87 11.01 1.38
N PHE A 1002 68.72 11.45 1.89
CA PHE A 1002 67.96 12.58 1.39
C PHE A 1002 67.73 13.57 2.53
N ASP A 1003 68.31 14.77 2.41
CA ASP A 1003 68.21 15.85 3.39
C ASP A 1003 67.28 16.96 2.85
N VAL A 1004 66.38 17.46 3.69
CA VAL A 1004 65.41 18.53 3.36
C VAL A 1004 65.13 19.41 4.58
N VAL A 1005 64.80 20.69 4.36
CA VAL A 1005 64.25 21.57 5.40
C VAL A 1005 62.76 21.78 5.13
N LEU A 1006 61.93 21.51 6.13
CA LEU A 1006 60.47 21.71 6.07
C LEU A 1006 60.13 23.20 6.10
N THR A 1007 59.10 23.59 5.35
CA THR A 1007 58.43 24.86 5.61
C THR A 1007 57.59 24.75 6.89
N PRO A 1008 57.45 25.84 7.68
CA PRO A 1008 56.48 25.96 8.76
C PRO A 1008 55.09 25.37 8.45
N MET A 1009 54.49 25.68 7.30
CA MET A 1009 53.22 25.08 6.86
C MET A 1009 53.29 23.57 6.56
N MET A 1010 54.43 23.04 6.11
CA MET A 1010 54.61 21.59 5.92
C MET A 1010 54.81 20.86 7.26
N ALA A 1011 55.54 21.45 8.20
CA ALA A 1011 55.67 20.94 9.57
C ALA A 1011 54.29 20.88 10.25
N ALA A 1012 53.46 21.93 10.12
CA ALA A 1012 52.07 21.92 10.59
C ALA A 1012 51.24 20.81 9.93
N LYS A 1013 51.43 20.52 8.63
CA LYS A 1013 50.76 19.41 7.95
C LYS A 1013 51.22 18.04 8.48
N TRP A 1014 52.52 17.83 8.63
CA TRP A 1014 53.07 16.57 9.17
C TRP A 1014 52.62 16.34 10.62
N PHE A 1015 52.45 17.41 11.40
CA PHE A 1015 51.91 17.34 12.76
C PHE A 1015 50.44 16.89 12.77
N GLU A 1016 49.55 17.53 11.99
CA GLU A 1016 48.13 17.13 11.90
C GLU A 1016 47.95 15.71 11.33
N ASP A 1017 48.69 15.34 10.27
CA ASP A 1017 48.59 14.04 9.58
C ASP A 1017 48.81 12.83 10.52
N ASN A 1018 49.52 13.04 11.64
CA ASN A 1018 49.87 12.00 12.63
C ASN A 1018 49.20 12.17 14.00
N THR A 1019 48.89 13.40 14.44
CA THR A 1019 48.22 13.64 15.73
C THR A 1019 46.70 13.49 15.66
N ASN A 1020 46.08 13.78 14.51
CA ASN A 1020 44.66 13.60 14.23
C ASN A 1020 44.46 12.56 13.10
N PRO A 1021 44.78 11.27 13.32
CA PRO A 1021 44.69 10.26 12.28
C PRO A 1021 43.24 10.07 11.81
N ARG A 1022 42.94 10.50 10.59
CA ARG A 1022 41.65 10.25 9.94
C ARG A 1022 41.32 8.75 9.96
N PRO A 1023 40.06 8.35 10.22
CA PRO A 1023 39.66 6.95 10.12
C PRO A 1023 39.99 6.39 8.73
N ALA A 1024 40.43 5.12 8.68
CA ALA A 1024 40.80 4.47 7.44
C ALA A 1024 39.62 4.46 6.47
N ALA A 1025 39.87 4.76 5.19
CA ALA A 1025 38.87 4.59 4.15
C ALA A 1025 38.50 3.08 4.06
N PRO A 1026 37.21 2.74 3.89
CA PRO A 1026 36.80 1.35 3.70
C PRO A 1026 37.47 0.79 2.44
N VAL A 1027 38.00 -0.43 2.55
CA VAL A 1027 38.63 -1.12 1.42
C VAL A 1027 37.55 -1.52 0.43
N THR A 1028 37.50 -0.87 -0.73
CA THR A 1028 36.68 -1.34 -1.86
C THR A 1028 37.20 -2.68 -2.37
N PRO A 1029 36.36 -3.72 -2.47
CA PRO A 1029 36.79 -5.03 -2.95
C PRO A 1029 36.97 -5.02 -4.48
N SER A 1030 38.07 -4.47 -4.94
CA SER A 1030 38.45 -4.46 -6.35
C SER A 1030 38.89 -5.84 -6.81
N GLU A 1031 38.09 -6.42 -7.71
CA GLU A 1031 38.46 -7.44 -8.70
C GLU A 1031 39.30 -8.64 -8.21
N LYS A 1032 38.61 -9.75 -7.94
CA LYS A 1032 39.25 -11.08 -7.94
C LYS A 1032 39.83 -11.37 -9.33
N LYS A 1033 41.13 -11.13 -9.52
CA LYS A 1033 41.87 -11.70 -10.67
C LYS A 1033 41.70 -13.23 -10.67
N PRO A 1034 41.48 -13.87 -11.83
CA PRO A 1034 41.29 -15.32 -11.88
C PRO A 1034 42.53 -16.07 -11.37
N GLN A 1035 42.33 -17.03 -10.47
CA GLN A 1035 43.26 -18.15 -10.35
C GLN A 1035 43.00 -19.07 -11.54
N HIS A 1036 44.00 -19.26 -12.41
CA HIS A 1036 44.01 -20.42 -13.32
C HIS A 1036 45.40 -21.02 -13.43
N ASN A 1037 45.44 -22.35 -13.36
CA ASN A 1037 46.67 -23.14 -13.44
C ASN A 1037 47.25 -23.11 -14.85
N ARG A 1038 48.57 -23.34 -14.96
CA ARG A 1038 49.24 -23.64 -16.24
C ARG A 1038 48.62 -24.88 -16.90
N ALA A 1039 48.09 -24.73 -18.11
CA ALA A 1039 47.94 -25.82 -19.08
C ALA A 1039 47.87 -25.26 -20.53
N GLU A 1040 49.04 -25.26 -21.19
CA GLU A 1040 49.21 -25.32 -22.65
C GLU A 1040 48.64 -24.19 -23.54
N ALA A 1041 48.76 -24.34 -24.86
CA ALA A 1041 48.79 -23.30 -25.90
C ALA A 1041 47.76 -23.64 -27.04
N PRO A 1042 47.63 -22.93 -28.20
CA PRO A 1042 48.50 -21.90 -28.77
C PRO A 1042 47.85 -20.69 -29.51
N PHE A 1043 48.74 -19.79 -29.97
CA PHE A 1043 48.65 -18.80 -31.05
C PHE A 1043 47.46 -18.83 -32.03
N VAL A 1044 46.91 -17.63 -32.31
CA VAL A 1044 46.69 -17.06 -33.67
C VAL A 1044 47.06 -15.56 -33.64
N GLN A 1045 47.44 -14.97 -34.78
CA GLN A 1045 47.91 -13.57 -34.92
C GLN A 1045 47.09 -12.77 -35.99
N PRO A 1046 47.45 -11.56 -36.50
CA PRO A 1046 46.55 -10.40 -36.47
C PRO A 1046 46.07 -9.89 -37.85
N THR A 1047 45.13 -8.93 -37.87
CA THR A 1047 44.89 -8.04 -39.03
C THR A 1047 44.40 -6.64 -38.65
N ASN A 1048 44.75 -5.68 -39.51
CA ASN A 1048 44.33 -4.26 -39.64
C ASN A 1048 44.12 -4.05 -41.18
N PRO A 1049 43.70 -2.90 -41.79
CA PRO A 1049 43.09 -1.65 -41.30
C PRO A 1049 41.91 -1.15 -42.21
N ALA A 1050 41.60 0.17 -42.18
CA ALA A 1050 40.85 0.99 -43.18
C ALA A 1050 39.29 0.88 -43.16
N ASP A 1051 38.49 1.82 -43.72
CA ASP A 1051 38.78 2.96 -44.62
C ASP A 1051 37.74 4.14 -44.51
N ARG A 1052 38.11 5.35 -44.99
CA ARG A 1052 37.30 6.60 -45.29
C ARG A 1052 36.83 7.51 -44.14
N LYS A 1053 36.82 8.87 -44.20
CA LYS A 1053 36.68 9.95 -45.25
C LYS A 1053 35.24 10.34 -45.58
N ASP A 1054 34.83 11.61 -45.78
CA ASP A 1054 35.46 12.97 -45.69
C ASP A 1054 34.35 14.02 -45.30
N ALA A 1055 34.66 15.33 -45.11
CA ALA A 1055 33.78 16.42 -44.59
C ALA A 1055 33.21 17.36 -45.73
N PRO A 1056 32.78 18.68 -45.58
CA PRO A 1056 32.60 19.62 -44.43
C PRO A 1056 31.41 20.68 -44.50
N ASN A 1057 31.40 21.65 -43.54
CA ASN A 1057 30.76 23.01 -43.50
C ASN A 1057 29.21 23.17 -43.36
N VAL A 1058 28.58 24.00 -42.49
CA VAL A 1058 28.81 25.36 -41.87
C VAL A 1058 28.42 26.54 -42.79
N PRO A 1059 27.74 27.66 -42.37
CA PRO A 1059 27.25 28.14 -41.04
C PRO A 1059 25.67 28.23 -40.98
N ASP A 1060 24.87 29.17 -40.40
CA ASP A 1060 25.05 30.48 -39.71
C ASP A 1060 23.81 31.00 -38.90
N LYS A 1061 24.02 31.98 -38.00
CA LYS A 1061 23.18 33.07 -37.38
C LYS A 1061 21.73 32.95 -36.81
N ARG A 1062 21.51 33.82 -35.81
CA ARG A 1062 20.28 34.25 -35.04
C ARG A 1062 19.51 35.38 -35.81
N PRO A 1063 18.41 36.06 -35.35
CA PRO A 1063 17.83 36.16 -33.98
C PRO A 1063 16.29 36.38 -33.79
N ASN A 1064 15.88 36.54 -32.51
CA ASN A 1064 14.75 37.31 -31.92
C ASN A 1064 13.37 37.43 -32.61
N ASN A 1065 12.27 37.10 -31.89
CA ASN A 1065 11.33 38.12 -31.34
C ASN A 1065 10.18 37.56 -30.46
N ARG A 1066 9.60 38.46 -29.64
CA ARG A 1066 8.33 38.43 -28.86
C ARG A 1066 7.65 39.82 -29.10
N PRO A 1067 6.41 40.17 -28.66
CA PRO A 1067 5.28 39.39 -28.11
C PRO A 1067 3.89 39.78 -28.74
N LYS A 1068 2.77 39.55 -28.02
CA LYS A 1068 1.37 40.03 -28.23
C LYS A 1068 0.52 39.22 -29.25
N THR A 1069 -0.83 39.14 -29.18
CA THR A 1069 -1.86 39.86 -28.38
C THR A 1069 -3.11 38.99 -28.11
N GLU A 1070 -3.99 39.38 -27.19
CA GLU A 1070 -5.36 38.84 -26.98
C GLU A 1070 -6.35 39.28 -28.10
N PRO A 1071 -7.51 38.62 -28.27
CA PRO A 1071 -8.78 38.94 -27.55
C PRO A 1071 -9.57 37.68 -27.08
N MET A 1072 -10.75 37.68 -26.42
CA MET A 1072 -11.49 38.52 -25.44
C MET A 1072 -12.97 37.99 -25.38
N VAL A 1073 -13.64 38.09 -24.21
CA VAL A 1073 -15.13 38.09 -23.99
C VAL A 1073 -15.93 36.77 -24.05
N GLY A 1074 -16.96 36.70 -23.17
CA GLY A 1074 -17.92 35.60 -22.94
C GLY A 1074 -18.10 35.33 -21.44
N GLU A 1075 -18.61 36.31 -20.66
CA GLU A 1075 -20.00 36.35 -20.16
C GLU A 1075 -20.32 35.16 -19.23
N GLU A 1076 -20.18 35.34 -17.91
CA GLU A 1076 -21.23 35.83 -16.98
C GLU A 1076 -22.25 34.74 -16.60
N ASP A 1077 -22.22 34.28 -15.34
CA ASP A 1077 -23.40 34.46 -14.47
C ASP A 1077 -23.08 34.38 -12.96
N GLU A 1078 -24.10 34.75 -12.17
CA GLU A 1078 -24.16 35.23 -10.77
C GLU A 1078 -23.29 34.63 -9.63
N ASN A 1079 -23.29 35.39 -8.53
CA ASN A 1079 -22.60 35.20 -7.25
C ASN A 1079 -23.64 35.32 -6.11
N LYS A 1080 -23.31 34.89 -4.87
CA LYS A 1080 -24.11 34.83 -3.60
C LYS A 1080 -24.69 33.45 -3.22
N ASP A 1081 -24.92 33.12 -1.94
CA ASP A 1081 -24.69 33.89 -0.71
C ASP A 1081 -24.28 33.01 0.50
N LEU A 1082 -23.89 33.70 1.59
CA LEU A 1082 -23.93 33.37 3.04
C LEU A 1082 -24.48 31.99 3.49
N GLY A 1083 -24.00 31.37 4.56
CA GLY A 1083 -23.02 31.80 5.57
C GLY A 1083 -23.02 30.91 6.84
N ALA A 1084 -22.22 31.29 7.84
CA ALA A 1084 -22.05 30.59 9.14
C ALA A 1084 -23.39 30.43 9.94
N LEU A 1085 -23.54 29.46 10.85
CA LEU A 1085 -22.95 29.42 12.21
C LEU A 1085 -22.91 27.99 12.83
N GLU A 1086 -22.04 27.83 13.83
CA GLU A 1086 -22.14 26.94 15.01
C GLU A 1086 -22.45 25.43 14.85
N MET A 1087 -21.38 24.61 14.88
CA MET A 1087 -21.08 23.75 16.05
C MET A 1087 -19.59 23.46 16.17
#